data_AF-A0A3C1JPG2-F1
#
_entry.id   AF-A0A3C1JPG2-F1
#
_cell.length_a   1.000
_cell.length_b   1.000
_cell.length_c   1.000
_cell.angle_alpha   90.00
_cell.angle_beta   90.00
_cell.angle_gamma   90.00
#
_symmetry.space_group_name_H-M   'P 1'
#
loop_
_entity.id
_entity.type
_entity.pdbx_description
1 polymer ?
#
loop_
_entity_poly.entity_id
_entity_poly.type
_entity_poly.pdbx_seq_one_letter_code
_entity_poly.pdbx_strand_id
1 'polypeptide(L)'
;MIGALIRASDWLHRDRFIPDVVSPGGHHDPVASWSTGVAQCERHGVAHTGKLARSIILDLAIHDACVAGADHPSSERAWKRALARAEWVIGRLAPDPQHGGLVFWPGRLDARNNSTSLIDAGECVDALAELIRHPRFEAVPAALRARVIDAVSGCASTYLSNSVATRGIVNQMLWGAMGLAHACAAVPGETWWRSGVRDAVNRALAAQHPDGGWGYEVRVGHAMHPGTSDLTVYYHGRCLAFLHHIRDCLPEIDDDGRVSDALSRGTDFLAGVVARDGRKPLAIEGKRWFWSGQDEVGSHAFDIHALVRGAHLTGDDGLLSVAWQSWRSLVARIDVNGAVRAGGATDALDLVCPDFHTADLAWVARVWRLLERAADHPQALGVTSTTRHWADAGVARVADGPVRALVRTRKSPSNTQWGGAVGGMTVVALASGPVPWVDGPSNPGSLTVRRTGLTLRERLEEIVGGTRRFLVANRPGREGRQWAFVWRMQARSAVAHLFAGHPRGAWQIGWGMVRGAHARFWRPLFSELRDHASLHNACTTDEVDLGESRAGAWIRSSVRLARRNGSTPAWATELVVTREVHATASGIAISDSVEGDVPVPFSIALDYVLPVGATDARLRCSGAITILTDEGTGISADRSRSEANMEGGRGGALRTREPVEAGEPDPGWCVWQGNAQVRAMVRADRSRPPGPGTARWSLEVKYGRPN
;
A
#
# COMPACT_ATOMS: atom_id res chain seq x y z
N MET A 1 25.46 -5.78 1.32
CA MET A 1 24.19 -6.10 2.01
C MET A 1 24.34 -6.26 3.52
N ILE A 2 25.25 -7.11 4.00
CA ILE A 2 25.49 -7.35 5.44
C ILE A 2 25.66 -6.06 6.24
N GLY A 3 26.38 -5.06 5.73
CA GLY A 3 26.52 -3.76 6.40
C GLY A 3 25.19 -3.03 6.66
N ALA A 4 24.15 -3.22 5.82
CA ALA A 4 22.82 -2.68 6.08
C ALA A 4 22.09 -3.45 7.20
N LEU A 5 22.24 -4.78 7.24
CA LEU A 5 21.69 -5.62 8.31
C LEU A 5 22.35 -5.31 9.66
N ILE A 6 23.66 -5.06 9.69
CA ILE A 6 24.39 -4.65 10.91
C ILE A 6 23.83 -3.33 11.44
N ARG A 7 23.67 -2.30 10.60
CA ARG A 7 23.08 -1.01 11.03
C ARG A 7 21.66 -1.18 11.56
N ALA A 8 20.86 -2.03 10.92
CA ALA A 8 19.51 -2.34 11.37
C ALA A 8 19.49 -3.05 12.72
N SER A 9 20.37 -4.03 12.94
CA SER A 9 20.52 -4.67 14.25
C SER A 9 20.97 -3.66 15.30
N ASP A 10 21.95 -2.81 14.99
CA ASP A 10 22.40 -1.75 15.90
C ASP A 10 21.24 -0.82 16.28
N TRP A 11 20.39 -0.41 15.33
CA TRP A 11 19.17 0.38 15.60
C TRP A 11 18.25 -0.28 16.63
N LEU A 12 18.00 -1.58 16.52
CA LEU A 12 17.08 -2.35 17.37
C LEU A 12 17.63 -2.60 18.79
N HIS A 13 18.94 -2.47 18.98
CA HIS A 13 19.63 -2.64 20.26
C HIS A 13 20.10 -1.33 20.89
N ARG A 14 19.74 -0.17 20.34
CA ARG A 14 20.03 1.12 20.98
C ARG A 14 19.27 1.25 22.29
N ASP A 15 19.98 1.66 23.33
CA ASP A 15 19.36 2.11 24.59
C ASP A 15 18.61 3.40 24.31
N ARG A 16 17.28 3.32 24.24
CA ARG A 16 16.42 4.49 24.02
C ARG A 16 15.72 4.81 25.33
N PHE A 17 16.30 5.77 26.04
CA PHE A 17 15.69 6.34 27.23
C PHE A 17 14.64 7.37 26.81
N ILE A 18 13.40 7.19 27.24
CA ILE A 18 12.38 8.26 27.20
C ILE A 18 12.33 8.80 28.62
N PRO A 19 12.58 10.10 28.86
CA PRO A 19 12.45 10.67 30.20
C PRO A 19 11.01 10.44 30.70
N ASP A 20 10.87 9.88 31.89
CA ASP A 20 9.58 9.64 32.54
C ASP A 20 8.75 10.94 32.53
N VAL A 21 7.64 10.94 31.79
CA VAL A 21 6.60 11.95 31.95
C VAL A 21 5.88 11.61 33.25
N VAL A 22 6.44 12.09 34.36
CA VAL A 22 5.83 12.00 35.68
C VAL A 22 4.53 12.81 35.66
N SER A 23 3.39 12.11 35.72
CA SER A 23 2.13 12.73 36.14
C SER A 23 2.20 13.01 37.64
N PRO A 24 2.00 14.26 38.10
CA PRO A 24 1.81 14.54 39.50
C PRO A 24 0.38 14.15 39.88
N GLY A 25 0.21 13.01 40.54
CA GLY A 25 -1.09 12.55 41.04
C GLY A 25 -1.11 11.06 41.28
N GLY A 26 -0.91 10.66 42.54
CA GLY A 26 -0.76 9.27 42.95
C GLY A 26 -2.00 8.41 42.68
N HIS A 27 -1.78 7.33 41.92
CA HIS A 27 -2.37 6.03 42.14
C HIS A 27 -1.33 4.99 41.71
N HIS A 28 -1.03 4.03 42.59
CA HIS A 28 -0.16 2.90 42.28
C HIS A 28 -0.83 2.03 41.20
N ASP A 29 -0.42 2.23 39.95
CA ASP A 29 -0.79 1.38 38.82
C ASP A 29 0.27 0.26 38.70
N PRO A 30 -0.10 -1.05 38.63
CA PRO A 30 0.87 -2.15 38.50
C PRO A 30 1.68 -2.13 37.18
N VAL A 31 1.41 -1.15 36.31
CA VAL A 31 2.09 -0.94 35.02
C VAL A 31 3.32 -0.01 35.15
N ALA A 32 3.61 0.53 36.34
CA ALA A 32 4.60 1.60 36.49
C ALA A 32 6.05 1.19 36.87
N SER A 33 6.43 -0.10 36.84
CA SER A 33 7.81 -0.52 37.21
C SER A 33 8.69 -1.06 36.07
N TRP A 34 8.40 -0.74 34.80
CA TRP A 34 9.21 -1.20 33.65
C TRP A 34 10.46 -0.35 33.36
N SER A 35 11.11 0.23 34.37
CA SER A 35 12.34 1.04 34.24
C SER A 35 13.64 0.20 34.27
N THR A 36 13.65 -0.94 33.58
CA THR A 36 14.83 -1.83 33.46
C THR A 36 15.58 -1.62 32.15
N GLY A 37 16.02 -0.40 31.83
CA GLY A 37 16.92 -0.16 30.68
C GLY A 37 16.43 -0.71 29.32
N VAL A 38 15.12 -0.89 29.13
CA VAL A 38 14.57 -1.50 27.93
C VAL A 38 14.36 -0.44 26.86
N ALA A 39 14.89 -0.69 25.65
CA ALA A 39 14.64 0.13 24.47
C ALA A 39 13.13 0.26 24.19
N GLN A 40 12.56 1.42 24.51
CA GLN A 40 11.20 1.78 24.11
C GLN A 40 11.22 2.43 22.73
N CYS A 41 10.20 2.16 21.93
CA CYS A 41 10.00 2.87 20.67
C CYS A 41 9.80 4.36 20.96
N GLU A 42 10.69 5.22 20.46
CA GLU A 42 10.63 6.69 20.64
C GLU A 42 9.26 7.27 20.27
N ARG A 43 8.62 6.68 19.27
CA ARG A 43 7.33 7.15 18.76
C ARG A 43 6.15 6.71 19.62
N HIS A 44 6.19 5.48 20.13
CA HIS A 44 5.03 4.86 20.77
C HIS A 44 5.18 4.74 22.29
N GLY A 45 6.38 4.91 22.85
CA GLY A 45 6.66 4.79 24.27
C GLY A 45 6.39 3.40 24.83
N VAL A 46 6.61 2.36 24.02
CA VAL A 46 6.44 0.95 24.40
C VAL A 46 7.52 0.09 23.76
N ALA A 47 7.88 -1.01 24.42
CA ALA A 47 8.73 -2.03 23.82
C ALA A 47 7.87 -2.95 22.95
N HIS A 48 8.08 -2.89 21.63
CA HIS A 48 7.39 -3.73 20.66
C HIS A 48 7.93 -5.15 20.68
N THR A 49 7.62 -5.94 21.72
CA THR A 49 8.25 -7.23 22.00
C THR A 49 8.31 -8.16 20.79
N GLY A 50 7.20 -8.37 20.07
CA GLY A 50 7.19 -9.17 18.84
C GLY A 50 8.19 -8.66 17.80
N LYS A 51 8.24 -7.36 17.57
CA LYS A 51 9.16 -6.77 16.59
C LYS A 51 10.60 -6.81 17.03
N LEU A 52 10.86 -6.53 18.30
CA LEU A 52 12.21 -6.58 18.86
C LEU A 52 12.76 -8.02 18.92
N ALA A 53 11.90 -9.04 19.07
CA ALA A 53 12.31 -10.43 19.03
C ALA A 53 13.01 -10.81 17.71
N ARG A 54 12.61 -10.20 16.58
CA ARG A 54 13.25 -10.43 15.27
C ARG A 54 14.72 -10.02 15.19
N SER A 55 15.20 -9.20 16.14
CA SER A 55 16.64 -8.93 16.23
C SER A 55 17.45 -10.21 16.49
N ILE A 56 16.86 -11.25 17.10
CA ILE A 56 17.47 -12.58 17.23
C ILE A 56 17.82 -13.13 15.86
N ILE A 57 16.85 -13.21 14.94
CA ILE A 57 17.06 -13.74 13.56
C ILE A 57 18.10 -12.91 12.81
N LEU A 58 18.02 -11.58 12.92
CA LEU A 58 19.00 -10.67 12.32
C LEU A 58 20.42 -10.94 12.84
N ASP A 59 20.57 -11.07 14.16
CA ASP A 59 21.86 -11.28 14.79
C ASP A 59 22.44 -12.67 14.50
N LEU A 60 21.60 -13.71 14.43
CA LEU A 60 22.02 -15.05 14.01
C LEU A 60 22.54 -15.03 12.56
N ALA A 61 21.84 -14.36 11.65
CA ALA A 61 22.30 -14.23 10.27
C ALA A 61 23.60 -13.41 10.15
N ILE A 62 23.77 -12.35 10.94
CA ILE A 62 25.01 -11.57 11.00
C ILE A 62 26.15 -12.44 11.57
N HIS A 63 25.88 -13.21 12.61
CA HIS A 63 26.83 -14.16 13.19
C HIS A 63 27.34 -15.11 12.10
N ASP A 64 26.43 -15.81 11.40
CA ASP A 64 26.80 -16.76 10.35
C ASP A 64 27.55 -16.12 9.18
N ALA A 65 27.14 -14.91 8.78
CA ALA A 65 27.82 -14.18 7.70
C ALA A 65 29.24 -13.76 8.09
N CYS A 66 29.45 -13.38 9.36
CA CYS A 66 30.76 -12.97 9.85
C CYS A 66 31.69 -14.16 10.15
N VAL A 67 31.19 -15.28 10.66
CA VAL A 67 31.99 -16.51 10.88
C VAL A 67 32.58 -17.02 9.57
N ALA A 68 31.81 -16.95 8.47
CA ALA A 68 32.28 -17.35 7.15
C ALA A 68 33.42 -16.46 6.60
N GLY A 69 33.70 -15.31 7.23
CA GLY A 69 34.65 -14.29 6.76
C GLY A 69 35.90 -14.06 7.63
N ALA A 70 36.25 -14.99 8.54
CA ALA A 70 37.24 -14.90 9.64
C ALA A 70 36.69 -14.27 10.94
N ASP A 71 37.28 -14.63 12.09
CA ASP A 71 36.89 -14.27 13.48
C ASP A 71 36.67 -12.75 13.67
N HIS A 72 35.50 -12.28 13.24
CA HIS A 72 35.15 -10.88 13.27
C HIS A 72 34.54 -10.55 14.65
N PRO A 73 34.99 -9.50 15.36
CA PRO A 73 34.39 -9.09 16.64
C PRO A 73 32.86 -8.88 16.59
N SER A 74 32.33 -8.54 15.42
CA SER A 74 30.87 -8.45 15.17
C SER A 74 30.14 -9.78 15.27
N SER A 75 30.81 -10.91 15.00
CA SER A 75 30.23 -12.26 15.07
C SER A 75 29.83 -12.60 16.51
N GLU A 76 30.78 -12.53 17.44
CA GLU A 76 30.53 -12.81 18.86
C GLU A 76 29.63 -11.76 19.50
N ARG A 77 29.72 -10.51 19.07
CA ARG A 77 28.78 -9.46 19.49
C ARG A 77 27.35 -9.80 19.08
N ALA A 78 27.13 -10.21 17.83
CA ALA A 78 25.80 -10.57 17.34
C ALA A 78 25.24 -11.78 18.10
N TRP A 79 26.04 -12.84 18.28
CA TRP A 79 25.63 -14.00 19.08
C TRP A 79 25.21 -13.62 20.51
N LYS A 80 26.01 -12.81 21.22
CA LYS A 80 25.66 -12.32 22.57
C LYS A 80 24.38 -11.50 22.58
N ARG A 81 24.14 -10.66 21.57
CA ARG A 81 22.91 -9.88 21.45
C ARG A 81 21.68 -10.76 21.21
N ALA A 82 21.82 -11.83 20.41
CA ALA A 82 20.75 -12.79 20.18
C ALA A 82 20.33 -13.47 21.51
N LEU A 83 21.29 -13.93 22.31
CA LEU A 83 21.02 -14.56 23.61
C LEU A 83 20.39 -13.57 24.61
N ALA A 84 20.94 -12.37 24.72
CA ALA A 84 20.39 -11.32 25.59
C ALA A 84 18.96 -10.95 25.19
N ARG A 85 18.68 -10.87 23.89
CA ARG A 85 17.32 -10.63 23.39
C ARG A 85 16.39 -11.80 23.71
N ALA A 86 16.83 -13.04 23.55
CA ALA A 86 16.01 -14.21 23.87
C ALA A 86 15.60 -14.22 25.35
N GLU A 87 16.55 -13.98 26.27
CA GLU A 87 16.25 -13.84 27.70
C GLU A 87 15.23 -12.74 27.98
N TRP A 88 15.40 -11.57 27.36
CA TRP A 88 14.48 -10.46 27.47
C TRP A 88 13.07 -10.84 26.96
N VAL A 89 12.96 -11.48 25.79
CA VAL A 89 11.68 -11.92 25.21
C VAL A 89 10.99 -12.93 26.13
N ILE A 90 11.71 -13.92 26.67
CA ILE A 90 11.17 -14.90 27.64
C ILE A 90 10.57 -14.18 28.85
N GLY A 91 11.24 -13.13 29.35
CA GLY A 91 10.76 -12.31 30.47
C GLY A 91 9.46 -11.53 30.19
N ARG A 92 8.96 -11.53 28.94
CA ARG A 92 7.72 -10.88 28.53
C ARG A 92 6.55 -11.86 28.37
N LEU A 93 6.79 -13.16 28.53
CA LEU A 93 5.73 -14.17 28.46
C LEU A 93 4.87 -14.09 29.73
N ALA A 94 3.56 -13.89 29.54
CA ALA A 94 2.61 -13.82 30.64
C ALA A 94 1.20 -14.25 30.17
N PRO A 95 0.31 -14.67 31.08
CA PRO A 95 -1.08 -14.99 30.73
C PRO A 95 -1.80 -13.79 30.11
N ASP A 96 -2.58 -14.04 29.05
CA ASP A 96 -3.51 -13.04 28.52
C ASP A 96 -4.72 -12.92 29.48
N PRO A 97 -5.04 -11.71 29.96
CA PRO A 97 -6.13 -11.51 30.93
C PRO A 97 -7.53 -11.94 30.47
N GLN A 98 -7.79 -12.09 29.17
CA GLN A 98 -9.11 -12.47 28.66
C GLN A 98 -9.29 -13.97 28.41
N HIS A 99 -8.23 -14.69 28.03
CA HIS A 99 -8.34 -16.10 27.65
C HIS A 99 -7.35 -17.02 28.38
N GLY A 100 -6.52 -16.50 29.29
CA GLY A 100 -5.62 -17.26 30.16
C GLY A 100 -4.38 -17.84 29.46
N GLY A 101 -4.43 -18.08 28.15
CA GLY A 101 -3.28 -18.55 27.35
C GLY A 101 -2.07 -17.61 27.43
N LEU A 102 -0.86 -18.17 27.39
CA LEU A 102 0.39 -17.43 27.49
C LEU A 102 0.68 -16.65 26.21
N VAL A 103 0.92 -15.35 26.36
CA VAL A 103 1.23 -14.41 25.28
C VAL A 103 2.42 -13.54 25.65
N PHE A 104 3.09 -12.97 24.65
CA PHE A 104 4.18 -12.03 24.88
C PHE A 104 3.64 -10.60 25.00
N TRP A 105 3.89 -9.96 26.14
CA TRP A 105 3.44 -8.59 26.42
C TRP A 105 4.32 -7.56 25.70
N PRO A 106 3.79 -6.41 25.27
CA PRO A 106 2.46 -5.91 25.61
C PRO A 106 1.33 -6.46 24.71
N GLY A 107 1.63 -7.11 23.58
CA GLY A 107 0.63 -7.70 22.70
C GLY A 107 -0.50 -6.71 22.37
N ARG A 108 -1.76 -7.15 22.48
CA ARG A 108 -2.94 -6.28 22.34
C ARG A 108 -3.27 -5.46 23.60
N LEU A 109 -2.57 -5.69 24.71
CA LEU A 109 -2.89 -5.11 26.04
C LEU A 109 -2.49 -3.64 26.12
N ASP A 110 -1.59 -3.20 25.24
CA ASP A 110 -1.26 -1.79 25.06
C ASP A 110 -1.53 -1.36 23.61
N ALA A 111 -2.50 -0.47 23.42
CA ALA A 111 -2.85 0.04 22.10
C ALA A 111 -1.68 0.75 21.39
N ARG A 112 -0.70 1.28 22.15
CA ARG A 112 0.51 1.92 21.59
C ARG A 112 1.40 0.92 20.87
N ASN A 113 1.27 -0.38 21.17
CA ASN A 113 2.04 -1.43 20.51
C ASN A 113 1.72 -1.55 19.02
N ASN A 114 0.53 -1.11 18.57
CA ASN A 114 0.06 -1.21 17.19
C ASN A 114 0.13 -2.65 16.62
N SER A 115 0.08 -3.65 17.49
CA SER A 115 0.14 -5.08 17.19
C SER A 115 -0.96 -5.82 17.96
N THR A 116 -1.21 -7.08 17.60
CA THR A 116 -2.11 -7.97 18.35
C THR A 116 -1.28 -9.01 19.09
N SER A 117 -1.85 -9.63 20.14
CA SER A 117 -1.17 -10.73 20.83
C SER A 117 -0.81 -11.89 19.88
N LEU A 118 -1.59 -12.13 18.81
CA LEU A 118 -1.28 -13.16 17.82
C LEU A 118 -0.05 -12.81 16.98
N ILE A 119 0.07 -11.55 16.55
CA ILE A 119 1.24 -11.10 15.81
C ILE A 119 2.47 -11.22 16.71
N ASP A 120 2.43 -10.65 17.92
CA ASP A 120 3.58 -10.67 18.83
C ASP A 120 3.98 -12.10 19.22
N ALA A 121 3.00 -12.97 19.48
CA ALA A 121 3.25 -14.37 19.76
C ALA A 121 3.90 -15.10 18.57
N GLY A 122 3.37 -14.91 17.35
CA GLY A 122 3.95 -15.51 16.15
C GLY A 122 5.41 -15.07 15.93
N GLU A 123 5.71 -13.78 16.10
CA GLU A 123 7.07 -13.24 15.96
C GLU A 123 8.04 -13.75 17.03
N CYS A 124 7.61 -13.76 18.30
CA CYS A 124 8.47 -14.20 19.40
C CYS A 124 8.75 -15.69 19.30
N VAL A 125 7.72 -16.50 19.00
CA VAL A 125 7.88 -17.94 18.83
C VAL A 125 8.76 -18.25 17.63
N ASP A 126 8.58 -17.58 16.48
CA ASP A 126 9.47 -17.72 15.32
C ASP A 126 10.94 -17.42 15.68
N ALA A 127 11.19 -16.28 16.33
CA ALA A 127 12.54 -15.85 16.67
C ALA A 127 13.22 -16.77 17.70
N LEU A 128 12.49 -17.25 18.70
CA LEU A 128 13.01 -18.21 19.68
C LEU A 128 13.21 -19.60 19.06
N ALA A 129 12.32 -20.05 18.18
CA ALA A 129 12.46 -21.30 17.45
C ALA A 129 13.68 -21.29 16.50
N GLU A 130 13.97 -20.13 15.86
CA GLU A 130 15.20 -19.94 15.08
C GLU A 130 16.43 -20.16 15.95
N LEU A 131 16.44 -19.59 17.17
CA LEU A 131 17.54 -19.77 18.11
C LEU A 131 17.69 -21.24 18.54
N ILE A 132 16.58 -21.95 18.83
CA ILE A 132 16.60 -23.38 19.17
C ILE A 132 17.26 -24.21 18.06
N ARG A 133 16.92 -23.91 16.80
CA ARG A 133 17.40 -24.65 15.62
C ARG A 133 18.80 -24.25 15.17
N HIS A 134 19.35 -23.17 15.71
CA HIS A 134 20.69 -22.71 15.35
C HIS A 134 21.76 -23.71 15.83
N PRO A 135 22.79 -24.05 15.03
CA PRO A 135 23.79 -25.07 15.40
C PRO A 135 24.54 -24.80 16.71
N ARG A 136 24.73 -23.52 17.09
CA ARG A 136 25.35 -23.14 18.37
C ARG A 136 24.43 -23.23 19.58
N PHE A 137 23.15 -23.57 19.42
CA PHE A 137 22.21 -23.67 20.54
C PHE A 137 22.65 -24.70 21.58
N GLU A 138 23.31 -25.80 21.15
CA GLU A 138 23.84 -26.81 22.07
C GLU A 138 24.96 -26.31 23.00
N ALA A 139 25.61 -25.20 22.64
CA ALA A 139 26.60 -24.55 23.49
C ALA A 139 25.99 -23.55 24.48
N VAL A 140 24.68 -23.28 24.38
CA VAL A 140 23.96 -22.39 25.32
C VAL A 140 23.80 -23.10 26.67
N PRO A 141 23.94 -22.39 27.81
CA PRO A 141 23.73 -22.98 29.13
C PRO A 141 22.39 -23.71 29.24
N ALA A 142 22.40 -24.92 29.81
CA ALA A 142 21.23 -25.80 29.86
C ALA A 142 19.98 -25.14 30.48
N ALA A 143 20.16 -24.33 31.52
CA ALA A 143 19.07 -23.59 32.16
C ALA A 143 18.40 -22.58 31.20
N LEU A 144 19.18 -21.90 30.36
CA LEU A 144 18.63 -20.98 29.36
C LEU A 144 17.95 -21.76 28.23
N ARG A 145 18.56 -22.87 27.76
CA ARG A 145 17.94 -23.73 26.73
C ARG A 145 16.54 -24.19 27.15
N ALA A 146 16.41 -24.70 28.38
CA ALA A 146 15.12 -25.15 28.93
C ALA A 146 14.09 -24.01 28.92
N ARG A 147 14.45 -22.82 29.42
CA ARG A 147 13.55 -21.65 29.44
C ARG A 147 13.12 -21.20 28.05
N VAL A 148 13.99 -21.28 27.04
CA VAL A 148 13.65 -20.93 25.65
C VAL A 148 12.64 -21.92 25.09
N ILE A 149 12.87 -23.22 25.29
CA ILE A 149 11.96 -24.29 24.86
C ILE A 149 10.60 -24.17 25.57
N ASP A 150 10.60 -23.96 26.89
CA ASP A 150 9.38 -23.81 27.69
C ASP A 150 8.55 -22.60 27.24
N ALA A 151 9.20 -21.48 26.90
CA ALA A 151 8.52 -20.30 26.41
C ALA A 151 7.84 -20.54 25.05
N VAL A 152 8.53 -21.22 24.12
CA VAL A 152 7.98 -21.61 22.82
C VAL A 152 6.80 -22.57 23.01
N SER A 153 6.99 -23.66 23.74
CA SER A 153 5.96 -24.68 23.98
C SER A 153 4.75 -24.12 24.72
N GLY A 154 4.98 -23.30 25.75
CA GLY A 154 3.92 -22.69 26.54
C GLY A 154 3.01 -21.80 25.69
N CYS A 155 3.58 -20.91 24.88
CA CYS A 155 2.79 -20.04 23.99
C CYS A 155 2.12 -20.83 22.85
N ALA A 156 2.84 -21.77 22.25
CA ALA A 156 2.32 -22.62 21.18
C ALA A 156 1.09 -23.41 21.62
N SER A 157 1.20 -24.10 22.76
CA SER A 157 0.14 -24.96 23.31
C SER A 157 -1.03 -24.17 23.88
N THR A 158 -0.80 -23.09 24.61
CA THR A 158 -1.88 -22.41 25.34
C THR A 158 -2.55 -21.28 24.54
N TYR A 159 -1.92 -20.80 23.46
CA TYR A 159 -2.42 -19.65 22.71
C TYR A 159 -2.44 -19.82 21.19
N LEU A 160 -1.28 -20.06 20.55
CA LEU A 160 -1.17 -19.99 19.09
C LEU A 160 -2.03 -21.06 18.41
N SER A 161 -1.96 -22.30 18.87
CA SER A 161 -2.69 -23.45 18.31
C SER A 161 -4.18 -23.20 18.09
N ASN A 162 -4.83 -22.51 19.04
CA ASN A 162 -6.24 -22.13 18.94
C ASN A 162 -6.46 -20.80 18.20
N SER A 163 -5.55 -19.84 18.39
CA SER A 163 -5.74 -18.47 17.89
C SER A 163 -5.54 -18.31 16.40
N VAL A 164 -4.67 -19.13 15.78
CA VAL A 164 -4.43 -19.07 14.33
C VAL A 164 -5.69 -19.42 13.55
N ALA A 165 -6.47 -20.39 14.02
CA ALA A 165 -7.65 -20.90 13.34
C ALA A 165 -8.85 -19.94 13.37
N THR A 166 -8.85 -18.90 14.23
CA THR A 166 -10.04 -18.06 14.48
C THR A 166 -9.97 -16.66 13.89
N ARG A 167 -8.84 -16.22 13.33
CA ARG A 167 -8.72 -14.86 12.78
C ARG A 167 -9.36 -14.71 11.41
N GLY A 168 -10.00 -13.56 11.17
CA GLY A 168 -10.60 -13.19 9.87
C GLY A 168 -9.66 -12.46 8.91
N ILE A 169 -8.48 -12.02 9.36
CA ILE A 169 -7.50 -11.31 8.54
C ILE A 169 -6.40 -12.29 8.15
N VAL A 170 -6.27 -12.60 6.85
CA VAL A 170 -5.35 -13.60 6.30
C VAL A 170 -3.93 -13.40 6.82
N ASN A 171 -3.44 -12.17 6.73
CA ASN A 171 -2.09 -11.84 7.18
C ASN A 171 -1.86 -12.12 8.68
N GLN A 172 -2.83 -11.84 9.56
CA GLN A 172 -2.67 -12.09 11.00
C GLN A 172 -2.72 -13.58 11.32
N MET A 173 -3.59 -14.31 10.64
CA MET A 173 -3.69 -15.77 10.72
C MET A 173 -2.36 -16.43 10.32
N LEU A 174 -1.84 -16.10 9.14
CA LEU A 174 -0.55 -16.61 8.66
C LEU A 174 0.61 -16.17 9.55
N TRP A 175 0.55 -15.00 10.18
CA TRP A 175 1.58 -14.55 11.13
C TRP A 175 1.73 -15.50 12.32
N GLY A 176 0.61 -15.86 12.95
CA GLY A 176 0.64 -16.81 14.06
C GLY A 176 0.97 -18.22 13.58
N ALA A 177 0.46 -18.63 12.41
CA ALA A 177 0.70 -19.95 11.84
C ALA A 177 2.18 -20.16 11.48
N MET A 178 2.87 -19.10 11.04
CA MET A 178 4.31 -19.09 10.77
C MET A 178 5.12 -19.39 12.04
N GLY A 179 4.85 -18.70 13.14
CA GLY A 179 5.49 -19.01 14.42
C GLY A 179 5.14 -20.42 14.92
N LEU A 180 3.90 -20.86 14.79
CA LEU A 180 3.47 -22.19 15.20
C LEU A 180 4.13 -23.31 14.37
N ALA A 181 4.27 -23.13 13.06
CA ALA A 181 4.96 -24.07 12.17
C ALA A 181 6.44 -24.20 12.57
N HIS A 182 7.07 -23.08 12.89
CA HIS A 182 8.46 -23.09 13.33
C HIS A 182 8.63 -23.76 14.70
N ALA A 183 7.68 -23.55 15.63
CA ALA A 183 7.64 -24.28 16.89
C ALA A 183 7.54 -25.80 16.67
N CYS A 184 6.67 -26.27 15.77
CA CYS A 184 6.57 -27.70 15.41
C CYS A 184 7.91 -28.27 14.91
N ALA A 185 8.69 -27.47 14.18
CA ALA A 185 9.98 -27.87 13.64
C ALA A 185 11.14 -27.77 14.66
N ALA A 186 10.99 -26.95 15.70
CA ALA A 186 12.02 -26.71 16.72
C ALA A 186 11.85 -27.59 17.97
N VAL A 187 10.61 -27.94 18.33
CA VAL A 187 10.29 -28.74 19.54
C VAL A 187 9.65 -30.07 19.12
N PRO A 188 10.42 -31.18 19.08
CA PRO A 188 9.90 -32.49 18.74
C PRO A 188 8.88 -33.01 19.78
N GLY A 189 7.87 -33.75 19.32
CA GLY A 189 6.94 -34.51 20.18
C GLY A 189 5.50 -33.99 20.19
N GLU A 190 5.27 -32.70 19.91
CA GLU A 190 3.94 -32.08 19.94
C GLU A 190 3.28 -32.11 18.55
N THR A 191 2.49 -33.15 18.26
CA THR A 191 1.94 -33.38 16.92
C THR A 191 0.69 -32.57 16.60
N TRP A 192 -0.10 -32.22 17.62
CA TRP A 192 -1.40 -31.58 17.45
C TRP A 192 -1.33 -30.12 17.00
N TRP A 193 -0.21 -29.41 17.21
CA TRP A 193 -0.02 -28.05 16.69
C TRP A 193 -0.13 -27.97 15.16
N ARG A 194 0.22 -29.05 14.45
CA ARG A 194 0.17 -29.13 12.98
C ARG A 194 -1.22 -28.91 12.42
N SER A 195 -2.27 -29.35 13.13
CA SER A 195 -3.65 -29.15 12.65
C SER A 195 -4.00 -27.67 12.57
N GLY A 196 -3.64 -26.89 13.59
CA GLY A 196 -3.85 -25.44 13.60
C GLY A 196 -3.12 -24.73 12.45
N VAL A 197 -1.90 -25.15 12.11
CA VAL A 197 -1.18 -24.62 10.94
C VAL A 197 -1.90 -24.99 9.65
N ARG A 198 -2.29 -26.26 9.48
CA ARG A 198 -3.00 -26.75 8.28
C ARG A 198 -4.32 -26.01 8.06
N ASP A 199 -5.10 -25.79 9.12
CA ASP A 199 -6.36 -25.05 9.05
C ASP A 199 -6.14 -23.59 8.64
N ALA A 200 -5.12 -22.94 9.23
CA ALA A 200 -4.77 -21.57 8.88
C ALA A 200 -4.31 -21.45 7.41
N VAL A 201 -3.48 -22.38 6.93
CA VAL A 201 -3.04 -22.43 5.53
C VAL A 201 -4.23 -22.65 4.60
N ASN A 202 -5.07 -23.66 4.85
CA ASN A 202 -6.25 -23.94 4.03
C ASN A 202 -7.18 -22.72 3.91
N ARG A 203 -7.40 -21.99 5.01
CA ARG A 203 -8.20 -20.77 4.99
C ARG A 203 -7.52 -19.64 4.24
N ALA A 204 -6.19 -19.51 4.32
CA ALA A 204 -5.43 -18.52 3.55
C ALA A 204 -5.47 -18.80 2.04
N LEU A 205 -5.34 -20.07 1.64
CA LEU A 205 -5.45 -20.53 0.26
C LEU A 205 -6.86 -20.28 -0.28
N ALA A 206 -7.90 -20.61 0.48
CA ALA A 206 -9.29 -20.35 0.11
C ALA A 206 -9.62 -18.84 -0.02
N ALA A 207 -8.83 -17.98 0.61
CA ALA A 207 -8.97 -16.53 0.52
C ALA A 207 -8.14 -15.90 -0.60
N GLN A 208 -7.20 -16.63 -1.20
CA GLN A 208 -6.43 -16.15 -2.34
C GLN A 208 -7.33 -16.12 -3.57
N HIS A 209 -7.25 -15.04 -4.34
CA HIS A 209 -7.90 -14.97 -5.63
C HIS A 209 -7.23 -15.92 -6.64
N PRO A 210 -7.95 -16.38 -7.68
CA PRO A 210 -7.37 -17.22 -8.73
C PRO A 210 -6.10 -16.64 -9.37
N ASP A 211 -6.04 -15.31 -9.54
CA ASP A 211 -4.89 -14.59 -10.07
C ASP A 211 -3.73 -14.37 -9.08
N GLY A 212 -3.84 -14.91 -7.86
CA GLY A 212 -2.80 -14.89 -6.84
C GLY A 212 -2.90 -13.74 -5.84
N GLY A 213 -3.74 -12.72 -6.08
CA GLY A 213 -3.90 -11.59 -5.16
C GLY A 213 -4.68 -11.93 -3.88
N TRP A 214 -4.49 -11.14 -2.82
CA TRP A 214 -5.35 -11.20 -1.62
C TRP A 214 -6.03 -9.86 -1.34
N GLY A 215 -7.26 -9.93 -0.83
CA GLY A 215 -7.86 -8.83 -0.09
C GLY A 215 -7.25 -8.69 1.31
N TYR A 216 -7.48 -7.56 1.99
CA TYR A 216 -7.01 -7.37 3.37
C TYR A 216 -7.72 -8.31 4.38
N GLU A 217 -9.01 -8.55 4.24
CA GLU A 217 -9.83 -9.40 5.12
C GLU A 217 -10.59 -10.46 4.31
N VAL A 218 -10.79 -11.65 4.90
CA VAL A 218 -11.55 -12.74 4.26
C VAL A 218 -13.04 -12.36 4.20
N ARG A 219 -13.70 -12.63 3.07
CA ARG A 219 -15.10 -12.28 2.77
C ARG A 219 -16.20 -13.00 3.59
N VAL A 220 -15.91 -13.55 4.78
CA VAL A 220 -16.92 -14.30 5.54
C VAL A 220 -17.69 -13.41 6.51
N GLY A 221 -18.90 -12.98 6.11
CA GLY A 221 -20.05 -12.62 6.96
C GLY A 221 -19.98 -11.36 7.85
N HIS A 222 -18.78 -10.92 8.24
CA HIS A 222 -18.58 -9.87 9.24
C HIS A 222 -17.49 -8.85 8.89
N ALA A 223 -17.15 -8.72 7.60
CA ALA A 223 -16.17 -7.74 7.14
C ALA A 223 -16.48 -6.34 7.69
N MET A 224 -15.46 -5.65 8.21
CA MET A 224 -15.67 -4.37 8.90
C MET A 224 -16.28 -3.30 7.98
N HIS A 225 -15.96 -3.38 6.69
CA HIS A 225 -16.44 -2.53 5.59
C HIS A 225 -16.19 -3.29 4.27
N PRO A 226 -17.02 -3.17 3.21
CA PRO A 226 -16.78 -3.88 1.94
C PRO A 226 -15.37 -3.68 1.36
N GLY A 227 -14.82 -2.48 1.54
CA GLY A 227 -13.44 -2.12 1.16
C GLY A 227 -12.33 -2.89 1.87
N THR A 228 -12.60 -3.66 2.93
CA THR A 228 -11.60 -4.56 3.50
C THR A 228 -11.32 -5.77 2.62
N SER A 229 -12.22 -6.10 1.70
CA SER A 229 -11.98 -7.11 0.66
C SER A 229 -11.19 -6.59 -0.54
N ASP A 230 -10.86 -5.29 -0.57
CA ASP A 230 -10.00 -4.75 -1.62
C ASP A 230 -8.57 -5.26 -1.49
N LEU A 231 -7.85 -5.22 -2.61
CA LEU A 231 -6.47 -5.66 -2.74
C LEU A 231 -5.60 -5.07 -1.62
N THR A 232 -4.74 -5.89 -1.03
CA THR A 232 -3.63 -5.39 -0.22
C THR A 232 -2.32 -5.60 -0.94
N VAL A 233 -1.56 -4.53 -1.18
CA VAL A 233 -0.19 -4.61 -1.69
C VAL A 233 0.82 -4.65 -0.55
N TYR A 234 0.53 -3.97 0.56
CA TYR A 234 1.43 -3.93 1.73
C TYR A 234 1.53 -5.28 2.44
N TYR A 235 0.42 -6.01 2.56
CA TYR A 235 0.42 -7.31 3.24
C TYR A 235 0.71 -8.49 2.30
N HIS A 236 0.73 -8.28 0.97
CA HIS A 236 0.86 -9.35 -0.02
C HIS A 236 2.15 -10.16 0.12
N GLY A 237 3.31 -9.52 0.05
CA GLY A 237 4.61 -10.19 0.18
C GLY A 237 4.77 -10.87 1.54
N ARG A 238 4.10 -10.36 2.58
CA ARG A 238 4.09 -10.98 3.92
C ARG A 238 3.35 -12.31 3.93
N CYS A 239 2.16 -12.40 3.31
CA CYS A 239 1.46 -13.67 3.17
C CYS A 239 2.31 -14.71 2.44
N LEU A 240 2.99 -14.32 1.35
CA LEU A 240 3.89 -15.19 0.61
C LEU A 240 5.11 -15.64 1.43
N ALA A 241 5.77 -14.70 2.10
CA ALA A 241 6.93 -15.00 2.94
C ALA A 241 6.58 -16.00 4.06
N PHE A 242 5.42 -15.83 4.70
CA PHE A 242 4.92 -16.75 5.72
C PHE A 242 4.58 -18.12 5.16
N LEU A 243 3.93 -18.21 4.00
CA LEU A 243 3.62 -19.50 3.37
C LEU A 243 4.88 -20.26 2.95
N HIS A 244 5.88 -19.56 2.38
CA HIS A 244 7.19 -20.15 2.11
C HIS A 244 7.83 -20.69 3.40
N HIS A 245 7.84 -19.90 4.47
CA HIS A 245 8.44 -20.30 5.74
C HIS A 245 7.70 -21.50 6.37
N ILE A 246 6.36 -21.48 6.36
CA ILE A 246 5.54 -22.60 6.86
C ILE A 246 5.87 -23.89 6.10
N ARG A 247 5.95 -23.82 4.75
CA ARG A 247 6.32 -24.95 3.90
C ARG A 247 7.74 -25.46 4.18
N ASP A 248 8.69 -24.56 4.43
CA ASP A 248 10.06 -24.94 4.77
C ASP A 248 10.14 -25.63 6.14
N CYS A 249 9.30 -25.22 7.11
CA CYS A 249 9.23 -25.84 8.44
C CYS A 249 8.46 -27.17 8.44
N LEU A 250 7.38 -27.26 7.63
CA LEU A 250 6.46 -28.39 7.56
C LEU A 250 6.18 -28.74 6.09
N PRO A 251 7.10 -29.46 5.42
CA PRO A 251 6.97 -29.80 4.00
C PRO A 251 5.67 -30.55 3.67
N GLU A 252 5.15 -31.34 4.62
CA GLU A 252 3.92 -32.13 4.47
C GLU A 252 2.64 -31.28 4.28
N ILE A 253 2.71 -29.97 4.51
CA ILE A 253 1.59 -29.05 4.25
C ILE A 253 1.36 -28.86 2.74
N ASP A 254 2.34 -29.19 1.91
CA ASP A 254 2.31 -29.03 0.45
C ASP A 254 2.39 -30.37 -0.31
N ASP A 255 2.05 -31.50 0.35
CA ASP A 255 2.07 -32.83 -0.28
C ASP A 255 1.18 -32.91 -1.54
N ASP A 256 0.12 -32.08 -1.60
CA ASP A 256 -0.79 -31.98 -2.74
C ASP A 256 -0.44 -30.85 -3.73
N GLY A 257 0.67 -30.15 -3.52
CA GLY A 257 1.18 -29.07 -4.37
C GLY A 257 0.40 -27.74 -4.31
N ARG A 258 -0.70 -27.66 -3.54
CA ARG A 258 -1.57 -26.47 -3.54
C ARG A 258 -0.90 -25.23 -2.97
N VAL A 259 0.04 -25.39 -2.03
CA VAL A 259 0.78 -24.24 -1.47
C VAL A 259 1.79 -23.75 -2.50
N SER A 260 2.52 -24.65 -3.17
CA SER A 260 3.43 -24.29 -4.27
C SER A 260 2.71 -23.55 -5.39
N ASP A 261 1.53 -24.02 -5.80
CA ASP A 261 0.72 -23.35 -6.82
C ASP A 261 0.27 -21.95 -6.41
N ALA A 262 -0.18 -21.79 -5.16
CA ALA A 262 -0.58 -20.50 -4.60
C ALA A 262 0.60 -19.53 -4.47
N LEU A 263 1.77 -20.03 -4.07
CA LEU A 263 3.02 -19.27 -4.00
C LEU A 263 3.48 -18.81 -5.38
N SER A 264 3.38 -19.67 -6.39
CA SER A 264 3.74 -19.35 -7.78
C SER A 264 2.89 -18.20 -8.33
N ARG A 265 1.55 -18.35 -8.31
CA ARG A 265 0.64 -17.29 -8.80
C ARG A 265 0.72 -16.01 -7.96
N GLY A 266 0.86 -16.16 -6.64
CA GLY A 266 0.97 -15.00 -5.75
C GLY A 266 2.29 -14.23 -5.94
N THR A 267 3.41 -14.93 -6.18
CA THR A 267 4.70 -14.26 -6.45
C THR A 267 4.71 -13.59 -7.81
N ASP A 268 4.09 -14.20 -8.81
CA ASP A 268 3.85 -13.57 -10.09
C ASP A 268 3.06 -12.26 -9.95
N PHE A 269 1.94 -12.29 -9.21
CA PHE A 269 1.17 -11.09 -8.91
C PHE A 269 2.03 -10.02 -8.22
N LEU A 270 2.87 -10.41 -7.24
CA LEU A 270 3.76 -9.49 -6.54
C LEU A 270 4.72 -8.79 -7.51
N ALA A 271 5.38 -9.54 -8.39
CA ALA A 271 6.24 -8.98 -9.43
C ALA A 271 5.48 -8.06 -10.39
N GLY A 272 4.20 -8.38 -10.62
CA GLY A 272 3.25 -7.60 -11.41
C GLY A 272 2.84 -6.25 -10.81
N VAL A 273 2.85 -6.09 -9.49
CA VAL A 273 2.48 -4.83 -8.82
C VAL A 273 3.66 -3.99 -8.34
N VAL A 274 4.87 -4.56 -8.27
CA VAL A 274 6.10 -3.82 -7.97
C VAL A 274 6.50 -2.96 -9.17
N ALA A 275 6.63 -1.65 -8.94
CA ALA A 275 7.07 -0.68 -9.92
C ALA A 275 8.49 -0.96 -10.43
N ARG A 276 8.86 -0.36 -11.57
CA ARG A 276 10.22 -0.47 -12.14
C ARG A 276 11.32 0.08 -11.20
N ASP A 277 10.97 1.01 -10.33
CA ASP A 277 11.88 1.51 -9.30
C ASP A 277 11.83 0.65 -8.03
N GLY A 278 11.20 -0.52 -8.04
CA GLY A 278 11.08 -1.41 -6.89
C GLY A 278 10.00 -1.00 -5.88
N ARG A 279 9.37 0.17 -5.99
CA ARG A 279 8.36 0.65 -5.00
C ARG A 279 6.98 0.03 -5.27
N LYS A 280 6.11 0.00 -4.24
CA LYS A 280 4.70 -0.41 -4.42
C LYS A 280 3.76 0.79 -4.29
N PRO A 281 2.80 0.98 -5.21
CA PRO A 281 1.87 2.10 -5.15
C PRO A 281 0.79 1.85 -4.08
N LEU A 282 0.70 2.74 -3.10
CA LEU A 282 -0.30 2.70 -2.03
C LEU A 282 -1.70 3.15 -2.48
N ALA A 283 -1.84 3.68 -3.70
CA ALA A 283 -3.14 4.05 -4.25
C ALA A 283 -4.08 2.83 -4.37
N ILE A 284 -3.53 1.62 -4.49
CA ILE A 284 -4.28 0.37 -4.64
C ILE A 284 -4.38 -0.44 -3.34
N GLU A 285 -3.89 0.09 -2.22
CA GLU A 285 -3.96 -0.56 -0.90
C GLU A 285 -5.35 -0.41 -0.25
N GLY A 286 -5.97 -1.54 0.06
CA GLY A 286 -7.26 -1.64 0.71
C GLY A 286 -7.27 -1.17 2.17
N LYS A 287 -6.14 -1.22 2.87
CA LYS A 287 -5.98 -0.68 4.24
C LYS A 287 -5.24 0.65 4.23
N ARG A 288 -5.83 1.66 3.60
CA ARG A 288 -5.14 2.91 3.33
C ARG A 288 -4.88 3.79 4.55
N TRP A 289 -5.66 3.71 5.62
CA TRP A 289 -5.51 4.65 6.75
C TRP A 289 -4.16 4.61 7.48
N PHE A 290 -3.39 3.53 7.33
CA PHE A 290 -1.99 3.47 7.80
C PHE A 290 -1.06 4.43 7.05
N TRP A 291 -1.46 4.85 5.84
CA TRP A 291 -0.56 5.42 4.86
C TRP A 291 -1.08 6.73 4.28
N SER A 292 -0.19 7.73 4.16
CA SER A 292 -0.49 8.97 3.43
C SER A 292 0.46 9.21 2.26
N GLY A 293 1.53 8.41 2.16
CA GLY A 293 2.41 8.39 0.99
C GLY A 293 1.70 7.81 -0.23
N GLN A 294 2.27 8.07 -1.41
CA GLN A 294 1.86 7.46 -2.67
C GLN A 294 2.50 6.08 -2.86
N ASP A 295 3.64 5.85 -2.23
CA ASP A 295 4.40 4.60 -2.25
C ASP A 295 4.77 4.11 -0.85
N GLU A 296 5.11 2.83 -0.77
CA GLU A 296 5.73 2.26 0.42
C GLU A 296 6.86 1.29 0.06
N VAL A 297 7.87 1.25 0.94
CA VAL A 297 8.92 0.22 0.98
C VAL A 297 8.91 -0.57 2.29
N GLY A 298 7.99 -0.27 3.21
CA GLY A 298 7.98 -0.83 4.56
C GLY A 298 7.78 -2.35 4.58
N SER A 299 7.07 -2.88 3.58
CA SER A 299 6.89 -4.33 3.44
C SER A 299 7.93 -5.02 2.55
N HIS A 300 8.89 -4.29 1.97
CA HIS A 300 9.84 -4.86 1.01
C HIS A 300 10.69 -5.98 1.57
N ALA A 301 10.98 -6.00 2.87
CA ALA A 301 11.73 -7.11 3.44
C ALA A 301 11.02 -8.47 3.23
N PHE A 302 9.68 -8.49 3.27
CA PHE A 302 8.89 -9.67 2.93
C PHE A 302 8.80 -9.88 1.41
N ASP A 303 8.64 -8.80 0.63
CA ASP A 303 8.58 -8.91 -0.84
C ASP A 303 9.86 -9.53 -1.40
N ILE A 304 11.02 -9.09 -0.92
CA ILE A 304 12.34 -9.60 -1.31
C ILE A 304 12.45 -11.08 -0.96
N HIS A 305 12.06 -11.47 0.26
CA HIS A 305 12.03 -12.87 0.66
C HIS A 305 11.13 -13.70 -0.28
N ALA A 306 9.90 -13.25 -0.52
CA ALA A 306 8.94 -13.92 -1.38
C ALA A 306 9.44 -14.04 -2.83
N LEU A 307 9.99 -12.98 -3.41
CA LEU A 307 10.50 -12.98 -4.79
C LEU A 307 11.71 -13.90 -4.95
N VAL A 308 12.65 -13.88 -3.99
CA VAL A 308 13.83 -14.75 -4.03
C VAL A 308 13.44 -16.23 -3.86
N ARG A 309 12.55 -16.55 -2.93
CA ARG A 309 12.07 -17.93 -2.75
C ARG A 309 11.19 -18.38 -3.90
N GLY A 310 10.38 -17.48 -4.47
CA GLY A 310 9.59 -17.73 -5.65
C GLY A 310 10.44 -18.02 -6.89
N ALA A 311 11.53 -17.26 -7.12
CA ALA A 311 12.49 -17.54 -8.18
C ALA A 311 13.06 -18.97 -8.07
N HIS A 312 13.39 -19.38 -6.85
CA HIS A 312 13.87 -20.74 -6.61
C HIS A 312 12.79 -21.82 -6.83
N LEU A 313 11.54 -21.51 -6.46
CA LEU A 313 10.40 -22.43 -6.63
C LEU A 313 10.05 -22.62 -8.11
N THR A 314 10.07 -21.56 -8.91
CA THR A 314 9.59 -21.56 -10.30
C THR A 314 10.71 -21.66 -11.34
N GLY A 315 11.96 -21.41 -10.95
CA GLY A 315 13.08 -21.26 -11.89
C GLY A 315 13.07 -19.95 -12.67
N ASP A 316 12.28 -18.95 -12.25
CA ASP A 316 12.17 -17.65 -12.94
C ASP A 316 13.15 -16.61 -12.39
N ASP A 317 14.29 -16.44 -13.07
CA ASP A 317 15.30 -15.42 -12.75
C ASP A 317 14.79 -13.97 -12.88
N GLY A 318 13.69 -13.74 -13.59
CA GLY A 318 13.03 -12.44 -13.66
C GLY A 318 12.58 -11.96 -12.28
N LEU A 319 12.19 -12.87 -11.39
CA LEU A 319 11.83 -12.57 -10.01
C LEU A 319 13.03 -12.07 -9.18
N LEU A 320 14.24 -12.57 -9.45
CA LEU A 320 15.47 -12.07 -8.81
C LEU A 320 15.76 -10.62 -9.20
N SER A 321 15.52 -10.26 -10.48
CA SER A 321 15.64 -8.87 -10.94
C SER A 321 14.70 -7.92 -10.19
N VAL A 322 13.47 -8.35 -9.91
CA VAL A 322 12.50 -7.55 -9.13
C VAL A 322 12.93 -7.48 -7.66
N ALA A 323 13.36 -8.61 -7.07
CA ALA A 323 13.85 -8.64 -5.69
C ALA A 323 15.02 -7.68 -5.48
N TRP A 324 15.96 -7.62 -6.43
CA TRP A 324 17.09 -6.72 -6.38
C TRP A 324 16.67 -5.25 -6.46
N GLN A 325 15.67 -4.90 -7.28
CA GLN A 325 15.12 -3.54 -7.34
C GLN A 325 14.44 -3.15 -6.03
N SER A 326 13.60 -4.03 -5.47
CA SER A 326 12.98 -3.81 -4.16
C SER A 326 14.03 -3.66 -3.06
N TRP A 327 15.12 -4.43 -3.10
CA TRP A 327 16.25 -4.28 -2.18
C TRP A 327 16.92 -2.92 -2.30
N ARG A 328 17.21 -2.45 -3.52
CA ARG A 328 17.82 -1.12 -3.73
C ARG A 328 16.93 -0.01 -3.17
N SER A 329 15.62 -0.10 -3.38
CA SER A 329 14.66 0.88 -2.88
C SER A 329 14.48 0.84 -1.37
N LEU A 330 14.54 -0.35 -0.77
CA LEU A 330 14.57 -0.50 0.68
C LEU A 330 15.84 0.11 1.28
N VAL A 331 17.03 -0.19 0.71
CA VAL A 331 18.30 0.34 1.20
C VAL A 331 18.38 1.85 1.09
N ALA A 332 17.83 2.44 0.03
CA ALA A 332 17.74 3.89 -0.13
C ALA A 332 16.91 4.57 0.97
N ARG A 333 16.13 3.80 1.74
CA ARG A 333 15.27 4.25 2.83
C ARG A 333 15.78 3.87 4.22
N ILE A 334 16.96 3.25 4.30
CA ILE A 334 17.68 3.03 5.57
C ILE A 334 18.46 4.32 5.87
N ASP A 335 18.11 4.99 6.96
CA ASP A 335 18.81 6.21 7.36
C ASP A 335 20.21 5.92 7.93
N VAL A 336 20.96 6.98 8.25
CA VAL A 336 22.33 6.86 8.79
C VAL A 336 22.37 6.08 10.11
N ASN A 337 21.23 6.04 10.82
CA ASN A 337 21.09 5.35 12.09
C ASN A 337 20.69 3.87 11.93
N GLY A 338 20.41 3.43 10.71
CA GLY A 338 19.95 2.08 10.42
C GLY A 338 18.44 1.90 10.46
N ALA A 339 17.67 2.97 10.66
CA ALA A 339 16.21 2.89 10.71
C ALA A 339 15.62 2.89 9.30
N VAL A 340 14.67 1.99 9.03
CA VAL A 340 13.92 1.95 7.77
C VAL A 340 12.77 2.96 7.83
N ARG A 341 12.66 3.82 6.79
CA ARG A 341 11.56 4.78 6.59
C ARG A 341 10.67 4.35 5.41
N ALA A 342 9.48 3.83 5.70
CA ALA A 342 8.64 3.22 4.66
C ALA A 342 8.14 4.19 3.56
N GLY A 343 7.89 5.46 3.89
CA GLY A 343 7.42 6.49 2.93
C GLY A 343 8.54 7.43 2.47
N GLY A 344 8.46 7.90 1.21
CA GLY A 344 9.50 8.76 0.60
C GLY A 344 9.34 10.24 0.89
N ALA A 345 8.11 10.69 1.12
CA ALA A 345 7.83 12.07 1.49
C ALA A 345 8.02 12.25 3.00
N THR A 346 8.84 13.21 3.41
CA THR A 346 9.13 13.52 4.82
C THR A 346 7.89 13.93 5.62
N ASP A 347 6.82 14.35 4.95
CA ASP A 347 5.54 14.74 5.56
C ASP A 347 4.45 13.66 5.44
N ALA A 348 4.75 12.49 4.84
CA ALA A 348 3.84 11.36 4.82
C ALA A 348 3.76 10.72 6.22
N LEU A 349 2.60 10.85 6.84
CA LEU A 349 2.16 10.00 7.94
C LEU A 349 2.12 8.53 7.52
N ASP A 350 3.10 7.78 8.02
CA ASP A 350 3.09 6.34 8.21
C ASP A 350 2.74 6.07 9.67
N LEU A 351 1.76 5.22 9.99
CA LEU A 351 1.43 4.88 11.39
C LEU A 351 2.32 3.77 11.97
N VAL A 352 2.99 3.00 11.12
CA VAL A 352 3.96 1.99 11.54
C VAL A 352 5.27 2.72 11.88
N CYS A 353 5.88 2.40 13.02
CA CYS A 353 7.12 3.08 13.42
C CYS A 353 8.35 2.46 12.74
N PRO A 354 9.48 3.17 12.69
CA PRO A 354 10.71 2.64 12.11
C PRO A 354 11.19 1.32 12.75
N ASP A 355 10.90 1.07 14.03
CA ASP A 355 11.27 -0.20 14.67
C ASP A 355 10.58 -1.40 14.02
N PHE A 356 9.33 -1.27 13.60
CA PHE A 356 8.61 -2.32 12.88
C PHE A 356 9.28 -2.62 11.54
N HIS A 357 9.49 -1.60 10.72
CA HIS A 357 10.07 -1.76 9.38
C HIS A 357 11.52 -2.26 9.44
N THR A 358 12.28 -1.80 10.43
CA THR A 358 13.67 -2.23 10.63
C THR A 358 13.75 -3.66 11.12
N ALA A 359 12.87 -4.06 12.06
CA ALA A 359 12.76 -5.46 12.48
C ALA A 359 12.34 -6.39 11.33
N ASP A 360 11.58 -5.88 10.36
CA ASP A 360 11.17 -6.67 9.21
C ASP A 360 12.36 -7.09 8.31
N LEU A 361 13.54 -6.44 8.40
CA LEU A 361 14.77 -6.86 7.71
C LEU A 361 15.24 -8.29 8.08
N ALA A 362 14.75 -8.86 9.19
CA ALA A 362 14.96 -10.28 9.50
C ALA A 362 14.57 -11.20 8.34
N TRP A 363 13.56 -10.83 7.54
CA TRP A 363 13.15 -11.62 6.37
C TRP A 363 14.15 -11.56 5.22
N VAL A 364 14.82 -10.42 5.01
CA VAL A 364 15.95 -10.35 4.07
C VAL A 364 17.11 -11.18 4.59
N ALA A 365 17.36 -11.15 5.90
CA ALA A 365 18.41 -11.94 6.53
C ALA A 365 18.20 -13.46 6.40
N ARG A 366 16.97 -13.95 6.22
CA ARG A 366 16.73 -15.36 5.90
C ARG A 366 17.17 -15.76 4.49
N VAL A 367 17.26 -14.80 3.56
CA VAL A 367 17.56 -15.06 2.14
C VAL A 367 18.79 -14.32 1.62
N TRP A 368 19.61 -13.72 2.49
CA TRP A 368 20.69 -12.82 2.05
C TRP A 368 21.65 -13.50 1.05
N ARG A 369 22.06 -14.76 1.29
CA ARG A 369 22.93 -15.50 0.36
C ARG A 369 22.32 -15.72 -1.03
N LEU A 370 21.00 -15.87 -1.10
CA LEU A 370 20.29 -16.01 -2.37
C LEU A 370 20.11 -14.65 -3.04
N LEU A 371 19.86 -13.60 -2.26
CA LEU A 371 19.74 -12.23 -2.76
C LEU A 371 21.07 -11.68 -3.30
N GLU A 372 22.24 -12.12 -2.79
CA GLU A 372 23.54 -11.75 -3.38
C GLU A 372 23.64 -12.18 -4.84
N ARG A 373 23.16 -13.38 -5.18
CA ARG A 373 23.13 -13.86 -6.56
C ARG A 373 22.23 -12.99 -7.43
N ALA A 374 21.14 -12.46 -6.88
CA ALA A 374 20.25 -11.56 -7.62
C ALA A 374 20.95 -10.27 -8.09
N ALA A 375 22.05 -9.86 -7.45
CA ALA A 375 22.85 -8.72 -7.88
C ALA A 375 23.50 -8.96 -9.27
N ASP A 376 23.77 -10.21 -9.61
CA ASP A 376 24.39 -10.63 -10.88
C ASP A 376 23.37 -10.73 -12.02
N HIS A 377 22.08 -10.53 -11.74
CA HIS A 377 21.01 -10.47 -12.73
C HIS A 377 20.52 -9.02 -12.91
N PRO A 378 21.32 -8.12 -13.54
CA PRO A 378 20.91 -6.75 -13.78
C PRO A 378 19.71 -6.71 -14.75
N GLN A 379 18.58 -6.21 -14.24
CA GLN A 379 17.37 -5.82 -14.98
C GLN A 379 17.02 -6.70 -16.20
N ALA A 380 16.62 -7.96 -15.97
CA ALA A 380 15.86 -8.74 -16.96
C ALA A 380 14.38 -8.28 -17.05
N LEU A 381 14.13 -6.99 -16.87
CA LEU A 381 12.80 -6.43 -17.11
C LEU A 381 12.64 -6.32 -18.63
N GLY A 382 12.10 -7.37 -19.22
CA GLY A 382 12.01 -7.65 -20.65
C GLY A 382 11.71 -6.45 -21.57
N VAL A 383 12.35 -6.50 -22.74
CA VAL A 383 12.25 -5.55 -23.86
C VAL A 383 10.97 -5.78 -24.68
N THR A 384 10.26 -6.87 -24.44
CA THR A 384 9.04 -7.25 -25.16
C THR A 384 7.83 -6.46 -24.68
N SER A 385 7.00 -6.02 -25.63
CA SER A 385 5.67 -5.51 -25.32
C SER A 385 4.89 -6.63 -24.63
N THR A 386 4.29 -6.34 -23.48
CA THR A 386 3.51 -7.32 -22.71
C THR A 386 2.30 -6.65 -22.06
N THR A 387 1.13 -7.26 -22.24
CA THR A 387 -0.08 -6.93 -21.47
C THR A 387 -0.41 -8.07 -20.52
N ARG A 388 -0.58 -7.76 -19.23
CA ARG A 388 -0.97 -8.75 -18.21
C ARG A 388 -2.10 -8.21 -17.35
N HIS A 389 -3.12 -9.04 -17.10
CA HIS A 389 -4.29 -8.66 -16.31
C HIS A 389 -4.53 -9.67 -15.20
N TRP A 390 -4.47 -9.18 -13.96
CA TRP A 390 -4.91 -9.87 -12.75
C TRP A 390 -6.33 -9.39 -12.45
N ALA A 391 -7.29 -10.03 -13.13
CA ALA A 391 -8.68 -9.60 -13.17
C ALA A 391 -9.37 -9.64 -11.80
N ASP A 392 -9.04 -10.64 -10.98
CA ASP A 392 -9.66 -10.81 -9.67
C ASP A 392 -9.20 -9.74 -8.68
N ALA A 393 -7.89 -9.50 -8.65
CA ALA A 393 -7.26 -8.41 -7.94
C ALA A 393 -7.74 -7.06 -8.47
N GLY A 394 -7.99 -6.92 -9.78
CA GLY A 394 -8.39 -5.68 -10.45
C GLY A 394 -7.21 -4.81 -10.89
N VAL A 395 -6.12 -5.44 -11.33
CA VAL A 395 -4.89 -4.75 -11.73
C VAL A 395 -4.44 -5.25 -13.09
N ALA A 396 -4.01 -4.36 -13.96
CA ALA A 396 -3.33 -4.71 -15.19
C ALA A 396 -1.99 -4.01 -15.30
N ARG A 397 -1.06 -4.62 -16.03
CA ARG A 397 0.21 -4.04 -16.44
C ARG A 397 0.25 -4.00 -17.95
N VAL A 398 0.65 -2.86 -18.47
CA VAL A 398 0.89 -2.64 -19.89
C VAL A 398 2.32 -2.17 -20.04
N ALA A 399 3.10 -2.85 -20.87
CA ALA A 399 4.51 -2.56 -21.06
C ALA A 399 4.88 -2.61 -22.54
N ASP A 400 5.76 -1.70 -22.96
CA ASP A 400 6.44 -1.73 -24.25
C ASP A 400 7.90 -1.29 -24.07
N GLY A 401 8.82 -2.25 -24.08
CA GLY A 401 10.22 -2.05 -23.73
C GLY A 401 10.41 -1.38 -22.35
N PRO A 402 11.07 -0.20 -22.27
CA PRO A 402 11.31 0.49 -21.00
C PRO A 402 10.07 1.24 -20.46
N VAL A 403 9.02 1.36 -21.28
CA VAL A 403 7.79 2.09 -20.96
C VAL A 403 6.78 1.15 -20.33
N ARG A 404 6.26 1.50 -19.16
CA ARG A 404 5.36 0.64 -18.38
C ARG A 404 4.31 1.44 -17.63
N ALA A 405 3.09 0.95 -17.62
CA ALA A 405 1.99 1.45 -16.81
C ALA A 405 1.40 0.32 -15.96
N LEU A 406 1.16 0.60 -14.68
CA LEU A 406 0.28 -0.20 -13.85
C LEU A 406 -1.09 0.49 -13.78
N VAL A 407 -2.13 -0.25 -14.10
CA VAL A 407 -3.50 0.24 -14.23
C VAL A 407 -4.38 -0.46 -13.20
N ARG A 408 -5.11 0.31 -12.41
CA ARG A 408 -6.13 -0.21 -11.50
C ARG A 408 -7.45 -0.30 -12.26
N THR A 409 -7.81 -1.50 -12.70
CA THR A 409 -9.01 -1.72 -13.52
C THR A 409 -10.27 -1.54 -12.68
N ARG A 410 -10.43 -2.29 -11.60
CA ARG A 410 -11.56 -2.19 -10.64
C ARG A 410 -11.09 -2.06 -9.20
N LYS A 411 -11.96 -1.63 -8.28
CA LYS A 411 -11.71 -1.63 -6.84
C LYS A 411 -12.96 -1.99 -6.04
N SER A 412 -12.80 -2.22 -4.74
CA SER A 412 -13.95 -2.31 -3.83
C SER A 412 -14.41 -0.92 -3.37
N PRO A 413 -15.67 -0.78 -2.90
CA PRO A 413 -16.14 0.45 -2.27
C PRO A 413 -15.21 0.94 -1.16
N SER A 414 -14.99 2.25 -1.09
CA SER A 414 -14.03 2.87 -0.18
C SER A 414 -14.67 3.87 0.78
N ASN A 415 -14.11 3.98 1.99
CA ASN A 415 -14.43 5.03 2.95
C ASN A 415 -13.14 5.78 3.39
N THR A 416 -13.14 6.47 4.52
CA THR A 416 -11.93 7.18 5.02
C THR A 416 -10.82 6.24 5.48
N GLN A 417 -11.11 4.93 5.62
CA GLN A 417 -10.18 3.96 6.17
C GLN A 417 -9.85 2.78 5.27
N TRP A 418 -10.86 2.26 4.57
CA TRP A 418 -10.85 1.01 3.85
C TRP A 418 -11.15 1.22 2.37
N GLY A 419 -10.63 0.34 1.53
CA GLY A 419 -10.74 0.38 0.07
C GLY A 419 -9.65 1.23 -0.57
N GLY A 420 -9.23 0.80 -1.76
CA GLY A 420 -8.26 1.48 -2.59
C GLY A 420 -8.69 2.90 -2.95
N ALA A 421 -7.71 3.77 -3.13
CA ALA A 421 -7.93 5.18 -3.48
C ALA A 421 -8.56 5.32 -4.87
N VAL A 422 -8.23 4.40 -5.77
CA VAL A 422 -8.47 4.50 -7.21
C VAL A 422 -8.97 3.17 -7.78
N GLY A 423 -9.62 3.26 -8.94
CA GLY A 423 -10.30 2.21 -9.71
C GLY A 423 -10.58 2.72 -11.12
N GLY A 424 -11.42 2.05 -11.87
CA GLY A 424 -11.90 2.51 -13.18
C GLY A 424 -10.80 2.84 -14.16
N MET A 425 -9.89 1.90 -14.41
CA MET A 425 -8.79 2.08 -15.35
C MET A 425 -7.82 3.23 -14.98
N THR A 426 -7.68 3.55 -13.70
CA THR A 426 -6.74 4.60 -13.28
C THR A 426 -5.31 4.10 -13.40
N VAL A 427 -4.44 4.84 -14.11
CA VAL A 427 -2.99 4.58 -14.08
C VAL A 427 -2.47 4.95 -12.70
N VAL A 428 -1.90 3.99 -11.98
CA VAL A 428 -1.41 4.20 -10.60
C VAL A 428 0.10 4.32 -10.52
N ALA A 429 0.76 4.00 -11.63
CA ALA A 429 2.19 3.81 -11.67
C ALA A 429 2.67 3.90 -13.13
N LEU A 430 3.67 4.72 -13.41
CA LEU A 430 4.17 5.01 -14.75
C LEU A 430 5.70 5.06 -14.75
N ALA A 431 6.33 4.36 -15.68
CA ALA A 431 7.75 4.50 -15.97
C ALA A 431 7.94 4.74 -17.48
N SER A 432 8.65 5.81 -17.85
CA SER A 432 9.05 6.06 -19.24
C SER A 432 10.54 6.46 -19.29
N GLY A 433 11.39 5.58 -19.83
CA GLY A 433 12.82 5.86 -19.98
C GLY A 433 13.57 6.11 -18.64
N PRO A 434 14.55 7.04 -18.61
CA PRO A 434 15.32 7.40 -17.40
C PRO A 434 14.63 8.47 -16.54
N VAL A 435 13.43 8.93 -16.92
CA VAL A 435 12.71 9.96 -16.16
C VAL A 435 12.23 9.33 -14.86
N PRO A 436 12.56 9.93 -13.68
CA PRO A 436 12.06 9.44 -12.42
C PRO A 436 10.54 9.47 -12.40
N TRP A 437 9.98 8.55 -11.62
CA TRP A 437 8.54 8.47 -11.39
C TRP A 437 7.94 9.83 -11.08
N VAL A 438 6.86 10.15 -11.79
CA VAL A 438 6.00 11.23 -11.35
C VAL A 438 5.12 10.67 -10.24
N ASP A 439 5.58 10.83 -9.01
CA ASP A 439 4.75 10.69 -7.82
C ASP A 439 3.76 11.85 -7.80
N GLY A 440 2.70 11.74 -8.59
CA GLY A 440 1.73 12.82 -8.77
C GLY A 440 0.99 13.12 -7.45
N PRO A 441 0.73 14.39 -7.12
CA PRO A 441 -0.27 14.71 -6.11
C PRO A 441 -1.64 14.21 -6.59
N SER A 442 -2.15 13.14 -5.99
CA SER A 442 -3.51 12.59 -6.23
C SER A 442 -3.90 12.35 -7.70
N ASN A 443 -3.77 11.10 -8.15
CA ASN A 443 -4.53 10.50 -9.25
C ASN A 443 -4.24 11.10 -10.64
N PRO A 444 -3.12 10.73 -11.29
CA PRO A 444 -2.90 11.05 -12.69
C PRO A 444 -4.10 10.58 -13.55
N GLY A 445 -4.68 11.49 -14.33
CA GLY A 445 -5.82 11.19 -15.19
C GLY A 445 -7.15 10.98 -14.45
N SER A 446 -7.38 11.63 -13.31
CA SER A 446 -8.68 11.55 -12.64
C SER A 446 -9.74 12.34 -13.40
N LEU A 447 -10.71 11.66 -14.00
CA LEU A 447 -11.92 12.28 -14.55
C LEU A 447 -13.00 12.36 -13.47
N THR A 448 -13.35 13.57 -13.05
CA THR A 448 -14.44 13.82 -12.09
C THR A 448 -15.55 14.60 -12.76
N VAL A 449 -16.79 14.16 -12.52
CA VAL A 449 -17.99 14.68 -13.15
C VAL A 449 -18.91 15.18 -12.05
N ARG A 450 -19.37 16.43 -12.17
CA ARG A 450 -20.27 17.03 -11.16
C ARG A 450 -21.36 17.88 -11.79
N ARG A 451 -22.51 17.93 -11.13
CA ARG A 451 -23.61 18.83 -11.48
C ARG A 451 -23.25 20.27 -11.15
N THR A 452 -23.69 21.19 -12.00
CA THR A 452 -23.51 22.64 -11.84
C THR A 452 -24.79 23.38 -12.24
N GLY A 453 -24.94 24.61 -11.75
CA GLY A 453 -26.14 25.42 -12.01
C GLY A 453 -27.37 25.01 -11.20
N LEU A 454 -27.17 24.39 -10.04
CA LEU A 454 -28.23 24.00 -9.12
C LEU A 454 -28.88 25.20 -8.42
N THR A 455 -30.16 25.10 -8.14
CA THR A 455 -30.87 26.01 -7.24
C THR A 455 -30.38 25.85 -5.79
N LEU A 456 -30.65 26.83 -4.93
CA LEU A 456 -30.30 26.77 -3.51
C LEU A 456 -30.91 25.54 -2.82
N ARG A 457 -32.17 25.22 -3.13
CA ARG A 457 -32.88 24.06 -2.58
C ARG A 457 -32.17 22.76 -2.95
N GLU A 458 -31.90 22.55 -4.24
CA GLU A 458 -31.19 21.36 -4.72
C GLU A 458 -29.79 21.25 -4.11
N ARG A 459 -29.11 22.39 -3.92
CA ARG A 459 -27.80 22.44 -3.27
C ARG A 459 -27.86 22.02 -1.80
N LEU A 460 -28.90 22.41 -1.07
CA LEU A 460 -29.11 21.97 0.31
C LEU A 460 -29.44 20.48 0.38
N GLU A 461 -30.29 19.98 -0.51
CA GLU A 461 -30.61 18.55 -0.63
C GLU A 461 -29.35 17.72 -0.92
N GLU A 462 -28.44 18.23 -1.78
CA GLU A 462 -27.13 17.63 -2.06
C GLU A 462 -26.25 17.54 -0.81
N ILE A 463 -26.14 18.65 -0.06
CA ILE A 463 -25.33 18.73 1.17
C ILE A 463 -25.87 17.77 2.23
N VAL A 464 -27.19 17.73 2.45
CA VAL A 464 -27.83 16.84 3.43
C VAL A 464 -27.65 15.38 3.01
N GLY A 465 -27.90 15.06 1.74
CA GLY A 465 -27.72 13.72 1.19
C GLY A 465 -26.27 13.26 1.27
N GLY A 466 -25.31 14.12 0.92
CA GLY A 466 -23.88 13.88 1.02
C GLY A 466 -23.42 13.63 2.44
N THR A 467 -23.89 14.44 3.39
CA THR A 467 -23.60 14.25 4.82
C THR A 467 -24.10 12.89 5.30
N ARG A 468 -25.35 12.53 4.98
CA ARG A 468 -25.93 11.23 5.36
C ARG A 468 -25.12 10.06 4.77
N ARG A 469 -24.77 10.12 3.48
CA ARG A 469 -23.92 9.10 2.84
C ARG A 469 -22.56 8.98 3.51
N PHE A 470 -21.91 10.10 3.80
CA PHE A 470 -20.62 10.12 4.47
C PHE A 470 -20.69 9.45 5.85
N LEU A 471 -21.70 9.77 6.66
CA LEU A 471 -21.89 9.20 8.00
C LEU A 471 -22.25 7.71 7.97
N VAL A 472 -23.02 7.26 6.96
CA VAL A 472 -23.30 5.83 6.76
C VAL A 472 -22.04 5.06 6.38
N ALA A 473 -21.21 5.63 5.51
CA ALA A 473 -19.96 5.01 5.06
C ALA A 473 -18.84 5.08 6.12
N ASN A 474 -18.88 6.04 7.04
CA ASN A 474 -17.86 6.27 8.07
C ASN A 474 -18.54 6.32 9.43
N ARG A 475 -18.61 5.19 10.15
CA ARG A 475 -19.36 5.13 11.41
C ARG A 475 -18.67 6.01 12.46
N PRO A 476 -19.27 7.13 12.90
CA PRO A 476 -18.57 8.09 13.76
C PRO A 476 -18.05 7.45 15.05
N GLY A 477 -18.78 6.47 15.58
CA GLY A 477 -18.41 5.76 16.80
C GLY A 477 -17.16 4.87 16.69
N ARG A 478 -16.81 4.34 15.52
CA ARG A 478 -15.66 3.42 15.36
C ARG A 478 -14.51 4.11 14.64
N GLU A 479 -14.77 4.63 13.44
CA GLU A 479 -13.78 5.30 12.62
C GLU A 479 -13.29 6.61 13.27
N GLY A 480 -14.21 7.36 13.89
CA GLY A 480 -13.87 8.56 14.65
C GLY A 480 -12.97 8.27 15.87
N ARG A 481 -13.21 7.17 16.59
CA ARG A 481 -12.35 6.75 17.71
C ARG A 481 -10.93 6.40 17.26
N GLN A 482 -10.79 5.78 16.09
CA GLN A 482 -9.48 5.48 15.52
C GLN A 482 -8.73 6.75 15.12
N TRP A 483 -9.41 7.72 14.49
CA TRP A 483 -8.79 9.02 14.21
C TRP A 483 -8.40 9.77 15.47
N ALA A 484 -9.26 9.76 16.50
CA ALA A 484 -8.94 10.36 17.80
C ALA A 484 -7.73 9.68 18.46
N PHE A 485 -7.61 8.35 18.35
CA PHE A 485 -6.43 7.62 18.79
C PHE A 485 -5.16 8.06 18.04
N VAL A 486 -5.22 8.14 16.70
CA VAL A 486 -4.10 8.60 15.86
C VAL A 486 -3.68 10.02 16.25
N TRP A 487 -4.63 10.93 16.47
CA TRP A 487 -4.35 12.30 16.87
C TRP A 487 -3.69 12.37 18.24
N ARG A 488 -4.18 11.60 19.23
CA ARG A 488 -3.57 11.51 20.56
C ARG A 488 -2.13 11.00 20.49
N MET A 489 -1.87 9.96 19.69
CA MET A 489 -0.52 9.40 19.51
C MET A 489 0.43 10.42 18.91
N GLN A 490 0.02 11.11 17.84
CA GLN A 490 0.85 12.15 17.24
C GLN A 490 1.04 13.34 18.18
N ALA A 491 0.04 13.71 18.99
CA ALA A 491 0.12 14.86 19.88
C ALA A 491 1.15 14.63 20.98
N ARG A 492 1.15 13.41 21.53
CA ARG A 492 2.20 12.96 22.45
C ARG A 492 3.58 12.98 21.81
N SER A 493 3.71 12.50 20.57
CA SER A 493 4.98 12.55 19.85
C SER A 493 5.46 14.00 19.63
N ALA A 494 4.56 14.92 19.24
CA ALA A 494 4.89 16.34 19.11
C ALA A 494 5.34 16.95 20.45
N VAL A 495 4.64 16.63 21.54
CA VAL A 495 4.99 17.07 22.90
C VAL A 495 6.34 16.51 23.34
N ALA A 496 6.63 15.24 23.07
CA ALA A 496 7.93 14.63 23.36
C ALA A 496 9.06 15.35 22.60
N HIS A 497 8.85 15.70 21.32
CA HIS A 497 9.80 16.51 20.56
C HIS A 497 10.01 17.91 21.15
N LEU A 498 8.95 18.56 21.66
CA LEU A 498 9.09 19.86 22.34
C LEU A 498 9.98 19.72 23.59
N PHE A 499 9.71 18.73 24.43
CA PHE A 499 10.49 18.50 25.65
C PHE A 499 11.94 18.08 25.38
N ALA A 500 12.20 17.38 24.28
CA ALA A 500 13.55 17.03 23.82
C ALA A 500 14.31 18.21 23.18
N GLY A 501 13.75 19.44 23.19
CA GLY A 501 14.40 20.61 22.58
C GLY A 501 14.36 20.62 21.05
N HIS A 502 13.40 19.93 20.44
CA HIS A 502 13.23 19.81 18.98
C HIS A 502 11.92 20.48 18.49
N PRO A 503 11.77 21.81 18.60
CA PRO A 503 10.52 22.51 18.27
C PRO A 503 10.13 22.40 16.79
N ARG A 504 11.12 22.31 15.88
CA ARG A 504 10.85 22.08 14.45
C ARG A 504 10.21 20.71 14.21
N GLY A 505 10.66 19.66 14.91
CA GLY A 505 10.08 18.32 14.82
C GLY A 505 8.64 18.30 15.33
N ALA A 506 8.37 18.97 16.45
CA ALA A 506 7.02 19.11 16.98
C ALA A 506 6.08 19.85 16.01
N TRP A 507 6.54 20.96 15.42
CA TRP A 507 5.79 21.69 14.41
C TRP A 507 5.50 20.84 13.17
N GLN A 508 6.49 20.09 12.67
CA GLN A 508 6.32 19.17 11.54
C GLN A 508 5.27 18.10 11.83
N ILE A 509 5.28 17.52 13.03
CA ILE A 509 4.27 16.53 13.45
C ILE A 509 2.88 17.18 13.54
N GLY A 510 2.77 18.34 14.19
CA GLY A 510 1.49 19.06 14.31
C GLY A 510 0.90 19.45 12.95
N TRP A 511 1.73 19.96 12.04
CA TRP A 511 1.29 20.29 10.68
C TRP A 511 0.94 19.03 9.86
N GLY A 512 1.70 17.95 10.04
CA GLY A 512 1.42 16.64 9.46
C GLY A 512 0.04 16.10 9.89
N MET A 513 -0.36 16.30 11.15
CA MET A 513 -1.72 15.95 11.60
C MET A 513 -2.78 16.74 10.84
N VAL A 514 -2.61 18.07 10.73
CA VAL A 514 -3.61 18.95 10.09
C VAL A 514 -3.75 18.56 8.62
N ARG A 515 -2.64 18.38 7.90
CA ARG A 515 -2.63 17.90 6.52
C ARG A 515 -3.27 16.51 6.40
N GLY A 516 -2.92 15.59 7.30
CA GLY A 516 -3.48 14.23 7.33
C GLY A 516 -4.98 14.22 7.56
N ALA A 517 -5.47 14.98 8.54
CA ALA A 517 -6.89 15.16 8.83
C ALA A 517 -7.63 15.77 7.63
N HIS A 518 -7.06 16.81 7.02
CA HIS A 518 -7.61 17.42 5.82
C HIS A 518 -7.71 16.42 4.67
N ALA A 519 -6.63 15.71 4.36
CA ALA A 519 -6.59 14.77 3.24
C ALA A 519 -7.51 13.54 3.44
N ARG A 520 -7.66 13.06 4.68
CA ARG A 520 -8.30 11.77 4.97
C ARG A 520 -9.70 11.84 5.56
N PHE A 521 -10.09 12.97 6.15
CA PHE A 521 -11.42 13.16 6.71
C PHE A 521 -12.17 14.28 6.00
N TRP A 522 -11.60 15.48 5.96
CA TRP A 522 -12.29 16.66 5.42
C TRP A 522 -12.45 16.62 3.89
N ARG A 523 -11.40 16.27 3.13
CA ARG A 523 -11.48 16.15 1.66
C ARG A 523 -12.51 15.09 1.23
N PRO A 524 -12.56 13.89 1.85
CA PRO A 524 -13.64 12.93 1.60
C PRO A 524 -15.04 13.44 1.96
N LEU A 525 -15.19 14.19 3.07
CA LEU A 525 -16.46 14.82 3.41
C LEU A 525 -16.88 15.84 2.35
N PHE A 526 -16.01 16.79 2.01
CA PHE A 526 -16.28 17.80 0.98
C PHE A 526 -16.56 17.18 -0.39
N SER A 527 -15.95 16.05 -0.69
CA SER A 527 -16.23 15.23 -1.87
C SER A 527 -17.69 14.76 -1.90
N GLU A 528 -18.17 14.16 -0.81
CA GLU A 528 -19.57 13.69 -0.70
C GLU A 528 -20.59 14.83 -0.70
N LEU A 529 -20.24 15.97 -0.10
CA LEU A 529 -21.07 17.19 -0.10
C LEU A 529 -21.24 17.82 -1.49
N ARG A 530 -20.42 17.43 -2.47
CA ARG A 530 -20.47 17.91 -3.86
C ARG A 530 -21.19 16.96 -4.82
N ASP A 531 -21.69 15.82 -4.31
CA ASP A 531 -22.36 14.75 -5.07
C ASP A 531 -21.75 14.46 -6.45
N HIS A 532 -20.42 14.36 -6.51
CA HIS A 532 -19.73 14.09 -7.76
C HIS A 532 -19.62 12.59 -8.02
N ALA A 533 -19.57 12.22 -9.28
CA ALA A 533 -19.18 10.89 -9.75
C ALA A 533 -17.75 10.99 -10.29
N SER A 534 -16.94 9.95 -10.14
CA SER A 534 -15.63 9.93 -10.75
C SER A 534 -15.26 8.54 -11.25
N LEU A 535 -14.48 8.53 -12.32
CA LEU A 535 -13.91 7.34 -12.90
C LEU A 535 -13.02 6.59 -11.90
N HIS A 536 -12.21 7.30 -11.09
CA HIS A 536 -11.34 6.66 -10.10
C HIS A 536 -12.10 5.97 -8.96
N ASN A 537 -13.41 6.21 -8.83
CA ASN A 537 -14.23 5.55 -7.83
C ASN A 537 -14.96 4.32 -8.38
N ALA A 538 -14.86 4.06 -9.68
CA ALA A 538 -15.58 2.95 -10.30
C ALA A 538 -15.16 1.61 -9.69
N CYS A 539 -16.17 0.88 -9.21
CA CYS A 539 -16.02 -0.44 -8.61
C CYS A 539 -16.26 -1.58 -9.62
N THR A 540 -16.83 -1.24 -10.78
CA THR A 540 -17.10 -2.14 -11.88
C THR A 540 -16.46 -1.59 -13.13
N THR A 541 -15.76 -2.45 -13.85
CA THR A 541 -15.44 -2.26 -15.25
C THR A 541 -16.30 -3.24 -16.03
N ASP A 542 -16.66 -2.88 -17.25
CA ASP A 542 -17.16 -3.86 -18.21
C ASP A 542 -16.01 -4.83 -18.58
N GLU A 543 -16.18 -5.60 -19.65
CA GLU A 543 -15.12 -6.46 -20.15
C GLU A 543 -13.84 -5.65 -20.43
N VAL A 544 -12.72 -6.12 -19.88
CA VAL A 544 -11.40 -5.51 -20.06
C VAL A 544 -10.79 -6.14 -21.30
N ASP A 545 -10.69 -5.34 -22.36
CA ASP A 545 -10.08 -5.73 -23.62
C ASP A 545 -8.57 -5.45 -23.58
N LEU A 546 -7.77 -6.42 -24.04
CA LEU A 546 -6.32 -6.41 -24.02
C LEU A 546 -5.82 -6.68 -25.42
N GLY A 547 -4.81 -5.93 -25.85
CA GLY A 547 -4.16 -6.22 -27.12
C GLY A 547 -2.70 -5.86 -27.16
N GLU A 548 -2.03 -6.47 -28.13
CA GLU A 548 -0.64 -6.23 -28.50
C GLU A 548 -0.61 -5.99 -30.01
N SER A 549 0.15 -4.98 -30.42
CA SER A 549 0.31 -4.61 -31.82
C SER A 549 1.76 -4.22 -32.08
N ARG A 550 2.14 -4.05 -33.36
CA ARG A 550 3.44 -3.46 -33.70
C ARG A 550 3.63 -2.05 -33.13
N ALA A 551 2.54 -1.35 -32.80
CA ALA A 551 2.57 -0.01 -32.24
C ALA A 551 2.73 0.02 -30.71
N GLY A 552 2.61 -1.14 -30.04
CA GLY A 552 2.67 -1.24 -28.60
C GLY A 552 1.60 -2.16 -27.99
N ALA A 553 1.55 -2.13 -26.66
CA ALA A 553 0.61 -2.89 -25.83
C ALA A 553 -0.50 -1.96 -25.32
N TRP A 554 -1.74 -2.42 -25.27
CA TRP A 554 -2.86 -1.59 -24.81
C TRP A 554 -3.87 -2.36 -23.96
N ILE A 555 -4.60 -1.60 -23.15
CA ILE A 555 -5.76 -2.06 -22.38
C ILE A 555 -6.89 -1.07 -22.54
N ARG A 556 -8.10 -1.56 -22.79
CA ARG A 556 -9.31 -0.75 -22.97
C ARG A 556 -10.44 -1.29 -22.12
N SER A 557 -11.22 -0.41 -21.52
CA SER A 557 -12.46 -0.79 -20.83
C SER A 557 -13.46 0.35 -20.83
N SER A 558 -14.74 -0.02 -20.91
CA SER A 558 -15.85 0.86 -20.57
C SER A 558 -16.13 0.80 -19.07
N VAL A 559 -16.41 1.95 -18.48
CA VAL A 559 -16.48 2.14 -17.04
C VAL A 559 -17.59 3.13 -16.70
N ARG A 560 -18.41 2.78 -15.71
CA ARG A 560 -19.42 3.71 -15.18
C ARG A 560 -18.83 4.56 -14.06
N LEU A 561 -19.17 5.85 -14.08
CA LEU A 561 -18.75 6.78 -13.05
C LEU A 561 -19.42 6.43 -11.71
N ALA A 562 -18.66 6.47 -10.61
CA ALA A 562 -19.19 6.13 -9.29
C ALA A 562 -18.82 7.16 -8.21
N ARG A 563 -19.56 7.14 -7.11
CA ARG A 563 -19.19 7.77 -5.84
C ARG A 563 -18.20 6.87 -5.10
N ARG A 564 -17.53 7.39 -4.06
CA ARG A 564 -16.53 6.64 -3.26
C ARG A 564 -17.06 5.35 -2.66
N ASN A 565 -18.34 5.32 -2.29
CA ASN A 565 -19.03 4.14 -1.76
C ASN A 565 -19.44 3.13 -2.84
N GLY A 566 -19.02 3.33 -4.10
CA GLY A 566 -19.34 2.47 -5.25
C GLY A 566 -20.71 2.73 -5.89
N SER A 567 -21.55 3.59 -5.31
CA SER A 567 -22.86 3.90 -5.91
C SER A 567 -22.74 4.89 -7.08
N THR A 568 -23.55 4.69 -8.11
CA THR A 568 -23.67 5.62 -9.24
C THR A 568 -24.76 6.64 -8.94
N PRO A 569 -24.52 7.96 -9.06
CA PRO A 569 -25.60 8.94 -8.97
C PRO A 569 -26.66 8.72 -10.04
N ALA A 570 -27.93 8.96 -9.72
CA ALA A 570 -29.04 8.81 -10.68
C ALA A 570 -28.84 9.66 -11.95
N TRP A 571 -28.17 10.81 -11.83
CA TRP A 571 -27.87 11.69 -12.95
C TRP A 571 -26.73 11.18 -13.87
N ALA A 572 -25.97 10.18 -13.42
CA ALA A 572 -24.78 9.66 -14.11
C ALA A 572 -24.96 8.21 -14.59
N THR A 573 -26.16 7.63 -14.50
CA THR A 573 -26.39 6.20 -14.81
C THR A 573 -26.14 5.86 -16.26
N GLU A 574 -26.46 6.79 -17.16
CA GLU A 574 -26.27 6.65 -18.61
C GLU A 574 -24.87 7.10 -19.07
N LEU A 575 -24.06 7.67 -18.18
CA LEU A 575 -22.71 8.10 -18.52
C LEU A 575 -21.72 6.94 -18.45
N VAL A 576 -21.22 6.56 -19.61
CA VAL A 576 -20.18 5.54 -19.79
C VAL A 576 -18.89 6.23 -20.21
N VAL A 577 -17.79 5.83 -19.57
CA VAL A 577 -16.45 6.27 -19.91
C VAL A 577 -15.68 5.11 -20.50
N THR A 578 -15.30 5.18 -21.77
CA THR A 578 -14.34 4.26 -22.37
C THR A 578 -12.95 4.82 -22.18
N ARG A 579 -12.13 4.13 -21.38
CA ARG A 579 -10.71 4.47 -21.20
C ARG A 579 -9.83 3.45 -21.90
N GLU A 580 -8.85 3.94 -22.63
CA GLU A 580 -7.74 3.18 -23.18
C GLU A 580 -6.41 3.67 -22.61
N VAL A 581 -5.55 2.74 -22.23
CA VAL A 581 -4.15 3.02 -21.85
C VAL A 581 -3.27 2.25 -22.82
N HIS A 582 -2.46 2.96 -23.59
CA HIS A 582 -1.61 2.40 -24.62
C HIS A 582 -0.15 2.69 -24.29
N ALA A 583 0.65 1.64 -24.10
CA ALA A 583 2.09 1.72 -23.96
C ALA A 583 2.78 1.53 -25.31
N THR A 584 3.59 2.52 -25.69
CA THR A 584 4.38 2.54 -26.92
C THR A 584 5.84 2.79 -26.58
N ALA A 585 6.76 2.52 -27.51
CA ALA A 585 8.17 2.84 -27.35
C ALA A 585 8.43 4.34 -27.06
N SER A 586 7.56 5.23 -27.55
CA SER A 586 7.65 6.68 -27.29
C SER A 586 7.12 7.08 -25.90
N GLY A 587 6.30 6.25 -25.27
CA GLY A 587 5.70 6.51 -23.96
C GLY A 587 4.27 5.99 -23.82
N ILE A 588 3.50 6.54 -22.88
CA ILE A 588 2.12 6.12 -22.61
C ILE A 588 1.14 7.11 -23.23
N ALA A 589 0.07 6.63 -23.85
CA ALA A 589 -1.11 7.43 -24.18
C ALA A 589 -2.30 6.97 -23.32
N ILE A 590 -3.05 7.91 -22.75
CA ILE A 590 -4.32 7.67 -22.08
C ILE A 590 -5.41 8.37 -22.88
N SER A 591 -6.34 7.59 -23.40
CA SER A 591 -7.49 8.11 -24.14
C SER A 591 -8.76 7.83 -23.35
N ASP A 592 -9.57 8.86 -23.18
CA ASP A 592 -10.84 8.81 -22.50
C ASP A 592 -11.95 9.29 -23.44
N SER A 593 -13.01 8.50 -23.60
CA SER A 593 -14.24 8.90 -24.26
C SER A 593 -15.41 8.83 -23.27
N VAL A 594 -16.23 9.87 -23.19
CA VAL A 594 -17.45 9.89 -22.36
C VAL A 594 -18.63 9.99 -23.30
N GLU A 595 -19.54 9.04 -23.16
CA GLU A 595 -20.78 8.96 -23.91
C GLU A 595 -21.95 8.74 -22.96
N GLY A 596 -23.08 9.38 -23.25
CA GLY A 596 -24.31 9.17 -22.50
C GLY A 596 -25.22 10.39 -22.49
N ASP A 597 -26.47 10.14 -22.13
CA ASP A 597 -27.47 11.19 -21.99
C ASP A 597 -27.40 11.81 -20.58
N VAL A 598 -27.47 13.14 -20.53
CA VAL A 598 -27.50 13.89 -19.28
C VAL A 598 -28.92 14.43 -19.05
N PRO A 599 -29.53 14.16 -17.88
CA PRO A 599 -30.81 14.75 -17.54
C PRO A 599 -30.72 16.29 -17.46
N VAL A 600 -31.55 16.98 -18.23
CA VAL A 600 -31.77 18.44 -18.14
C VAL A 600 -32.55 18.74 -16.84
N PRO A 601 -32.26 19.82 -16.08
CA PRO A 601 -31.69 21.12 -16.50
C PRO A 601 -30.27 21.50 -16.03
N PHE A 602 -29.50 20.59 -15.43
CA PHE A 602 -28.16 20.96 -14.92
C PHE A 602 -27.04 20.79 -15.97
N SER A 603 -25.98 21.57 -15.82
CA SER A 603 -24.73 21.41 -16.61
C SER A 603 -23.76 20.49 -15.89
N ILE A 604 -22.88 19.82 -16.64
CA ILE A 604 -21.86 18.91 -16.09
C ILE A 604 -20.47 19.53 -16.23
N ALA A 605 -19.76 19.70 -15.11
CA ALA A 605 -18.34 20.03 -15.16
C ALA A 605 -17.47 18.74 -15.18
N LEU A 606 -16.48 18.70 -16.08
CA LEU A 606 -15.49 17.63 -16.20
C LEU A 606 -14.14 18.12 -15.64
N ASP A 607 -13.88 17.78 -14.40
CA ASP A 607 -12.59 18.08 -13.79
C ASP A 607 -11.61 16.94 -14.14
N TYR A 608 -10.71 17.19 -15.11
CA TYR A 608 -9.56 16.31 -15.39
C TYR A 608 -8.32 16.83 -14.65
N VAL A 609 -7.45 15.93 -14.20
CA VAL A 609 -6.17 16.31 -13.59
C VAL A 609 -5.06 15.72 -14.43
N LEU A 610 -4.37 16.60 -15.19
CA LEU A 610 -3.19 16.22 -15.93
C LEU A 610 -2.08 15.82 -14.95
N PRO A 611 -1.39 14.70 -15.18
CA PRO A 611 -0.22 14.36 -14.38
C PRO A 611 0.91 15.35 -14.64
N VAL A 612 1.76 15.53 -13.64
CA VAL A 612 3.06 16.18 -13.86
C VAL A 612 3.83 15.36 -14.92
N GLY A 613 4.48 16.02 -15.88
CA GLY A 613 5.22 15.35 -16.96
C GLY A 613 4.37 14.85 -18.15
N ALA A 614 3.10 15.23 -18.27
CA ALA A 614 2.37 15.13 -19.53
C ALA A 614 3.06 15.97 -20.60
N THR A 615 3.19 15.44 -21.81
CA THR A 615 3.88 16.11 -22.93
C THR A 615 2.94 16.67 -23.99
N ASP A 616 1.76 16.05 -24.16
CA ASP A 616 0.73 16.47 -25.11
C ASP A 616 -0.64 16.15 -24.52
N ALA A 617 -1.60 17.06 -24.65
CA ALA A 617 -2.98 16.83 -24.29
C ALA A 617 -3.90 17.35 -25.41
N ARG A 618 -4.74 16.46 -25.94
CA ARG A 618 -5.66 16.74 -27.04
C ARG A 618 -7.09 16.53 -26.57
N LEU A 619 -7.92 17.55 -26.72
CA LEU A 619 -9.29 17.55 -26.25
C LEU A 619 -10.26 17.80 -27.40
N ARG A 620 -11.30 16.95 -27.49
CA ARG A 620 -12.41 17.06 -28.45
C ARG A 620 -13.73 16.96 -27.69
N CYS A 621 -14.67 17.87 -27.93
CA CYS A 621 -16.00 17.78 -27.31
C CYS A 621 -17.12 18.42 -28.15
N SER A 622 -18.35 17.98 -27.90
CA SER A 622 -19.55 18.50 -28.58
C SER A 622 -20.11 19.80 -27.99
N GLY A 623 -19.48 20.40 -26.97
CA GLY A 623 -19.94 21.59 -26.25
C GLY A 623 -18.90 22.72 -26.13
N ALA A 624 -19.18 23.74 -25.32
CA ALA A 624 -18.22 24.79 -25.00
C ALA A 624 -17.17 24.28 -24.00
N ILE A 625 -15.90 24.67 -24.17
CA ILE A 625 -14.78 24.26 -23.32
C ILE A 625 -14.21 25.50 -22.61
N THR A 626 -14.15 25.44 -21.28
CA THR A 626 -13.28 26.34 -20.51
C THR A 626 -12.13 25.55 -19.92
N ILE A 627 -10.89 25.91 -20.26
CA ILE A 627 -9.66 25.37 -19.68
C ILE A 627 -9.23 26.28 -18.54
N LEU A 628 -9.21 25.79 -17.30
CA LEU A 628 -8.58 26.51 -16.17
C LEU A 628 -7.19 25.93 -15.92
N THR A 629 -6.20 26.82 -15.79
CA THR A 629 -4.84 26.48 -15.34
C THR A 629 -4.68 26.73 -13.82
N ASP A 630 -3.61 26.19 -13.23
CA ASP A 630 -3.32 26.32 -11.78
C ASP A 630 -3.16 27.77 -11.31
N GLU A 631 -2.87 28.71 -12.21
CA GLU A 631 -2.75 30.14 -11.92
C GLU A 631 -4.10 30.87 -11.87
N GLY A 632 -5.21 30.15 -12.06
CA GLY A 632 -6.55 30.74 -12.07
C GLY A 632 -6.87 31.54 -13.34
N THR A 633 -5.95 31.59 -14.30
CA THR A 633 -6.20 32.12 -15.64
C THR A 633 -7.04 31.11 -16.43
N GLY A 634 -8.27 31.50 -16.76
CA GLY A 634 -9.19 30.68 -17.54
C GLY A 634 -9.10 31.05 -19.02
N ILE A 635 -8.81 30.07 -19.87
CA ILE A 635 -8.92 30.21 -21.33
C ILE A 635 -10.28 29.65 -21.72
N SER A 636 -11.16 30.51 -22.24
CA SER A 636 -12.47 30.10 -22.78
C SER A 636 -12.40 30.04 -24.30
N ALA A 637 -12.57 28.86 -24.87
CA ALA A 637 -12.77 28.68 -26.30
C ALA A 637 -14.26 28.51 -26.55
N ASP A 638 -14.91 29.55 -27.09
CA ASP A 638 -16.29 29.48 -27.56
C ASP A 638 -16.31 29.22 -29.07
N ARG A 639 -17.26 28.41 -29.55
CA ARG A 639 -17.44 28.06 -30.97
C ARG A 639 -17.56 29.28 -31.89
N SER A 640 -17.88 30.44 -31.31
CA SER A 640 -18.11 31.70 -32.00
C SER A 640 -16.87 32.57 -32.22
N ARG A 641 -15.71 32.25 -31.61
CA ARG A 641 -14.48 33.08 -31.71
C ARG A 641 -13.23 32.25 -31.98
N SER A 642 -12.61 32.51 -33.12
CA SER A 642 -11.44 31.81 -33.66
C SER A 642 -10.10 32.16 -33.01
N GLU A 643 -10.07 32.96 -31.95
CA GLU A 643 -8.83 33.37 -31.28
C GLU A 643 -9.01 33.41 -29.76
N ALA A 644 -8.26 32.55 -29.07
CA ALA A 644 -8.04 32.64 -27.63
C ALA A 644 -6.68 33.34 -27.40
N ASN A 645 -6.70 34.64 -27.10
CA ASN A 645 -5.50 35.38 -26.74
C ASN A 645 -5.10 35.09 -25.29
N MET A 646 -3.83 34.73 -25.08
CA MET A 646 -3.21 34.71 -23.76
C MET A 646 -2.66 36.10 -23.44
N GLU A 647 -3.21 36.75 -22.42
CA GLU A 647 -2.50 37.87 -21.77
C GLU A 647 -1.66 37.32 -20.60
N GLY A 648 -0.34 37.30 -20.79
CA GLY A 648 0.67 37.35 -19.73
C GLY A 648 0.82 36.11 -18.83
N GLY A 649 1.68 35.16 -19.22
CA GLY A 649 2.22 34.14 -18.31
C GLY A 649 3.14 33.16 -19.03
N ARG A 650 4.33 32.86 -18.48
CA ARG A 650 5.30 31.93 -19.08
C ARG A 650 4.74 30.50 -19.03
N GLY A 651 4.58 29.82 -20.19
CA GLY A 651 4.75 28.35 -20.25
C GLY A 651 3.66 27.47 -20.85
N GLY A 652 2.99 27.86 -21.95
CA GLY A 652 2.22 26.92 -22.78
C GLY A 652 1.56 27.63 -23.96
N ALA A 653 1.50 27.02 -25.14
CA ALA A 653 0.80 27.60 -26.31
C ALA A 653 -0.44 26.75 -26.62
N LEU A 654 -1.64 27.35 -26.58
CA LEU A 654 -2.83 26.73 -27.14
C LEU A 654 -2.76 26.88 -28.66
N ARG A 655 -2.69 25.77 -29.39
CA ARG A 655 -2.76 25.78 -30.86
C ARG A 655 -4.13 25.25 -31.28
N THR A 656 -4.97 26.15 -31.78
CA THR A 656 -6.24 25.78 -32.42
C THR A 656 -6.06 25.78 -33.93
N ARG A 657 -5.67 24.65 -34.54
CA ARG A 657 -5.97 24.23 -35.93
C ARG A 657 -5.05 23.11 -36.43
N GLU A 658 -5.67 22.00 -36.82
CA GLU A 658 -5.39 21.37 -38.12
C GLU A 658 -6.60 21.70 -39.04
N PRO A 659 -6.39 22.08 -40.31
CA PRO A 659 -7.50 22.37 -41.21
C PRO A 659 -8.26 21.09 -41.55
N VAL A 660 -9.53 21.02 -41.17
CA VAL A 660 -10.47 19.99 -41.66
C VAL A 660 -10.87 20.39 -43.09
N GLU A 661 -10.67 19.50 -44.05
CA GLU A 661 -11.15 19.69 -45.42
C GLU A 661 -12.67 19.93 -45.41
N ALA A 662 -13.12 20.90 -46.20
CA ALA A 662 -14.50 21.37 -46.20
C ALA A 662 -15.48 20.26 -46.64
N GLY A 663 -16.32 19.78 -45.72
CA GLY A 663 -17.38 18.83 -46.09
C GLY A 663 -18.16 18.21 -44.93
N GLU A 664 -17.56 18.05 -43.75
CA GLU A 664 -18.25 17.47 -42.58
C GLU A 664 -18.09 18.36 -41.33
N PRO A 665 -19.13 18.49 -40.49
CA PRO A 665 -19.05 19.24 -39.24
C PRO A 665 -18.29 18.43 -38.19
N ASP A 666 -16.99 18.21 -38.39
CA ASP A 666 -16.16 17.48 -37.43
C ASP A 666 -15.72 18.46 -36.31
N PRO A 667 -16.03 18.18 -35.02
CA PRO A 667 -15.62 19.03 -33.92
C PRO A 667 -14.09 19.06 -33.83
N GLY A 668 -13.49 20.20 -34.19
CA GLY A 668 -12.04 20.38 -34.19
C GLY A 668 -11.38 20.10 -32.84
N TRP A 669 -10.15 19.59 -32.88
CA TRP A 669 -9.33 19.34 -31.69
C TRP A 669 -8.78 20.64 -31.10
N CYS A 670 -8.84 20.76 -29.78
CA CYS A 670 -8.03 21.70 -29.01
C CYS A 670 -6.76 20.97 -28.58
N VAL A 671 -5.59 21.44 -29.04
CA VAL A 671 -4.29 20.86 -28.67
C VAL A 671 -3.60 21.78 -27.68
N TRP A 672 -3.14 21.20 -26.57
CA TRP A 672 -2.44 21.91 -25.53
C TRP A 672 -1.09 21.26 -25.22
N GLN A 673 -0.04 22.08 -25.21
CA GLN A 673 1.34 21.68 -24.90
C GLN A 673 1.85 22.50 -23.71
N GLY A 674 2.12 21.86 -22.57
CA GLY A 674 2.67 22.50 -21.38
C GLY A 674 2.65 21.61 -20.13
N ASN A 675 3.11 22.17 -19.00
CA ASN A 675 3.04 21.55 -17.65
C ASN A 675 2.02 22.32 -16.79
N ALA A 676 0.75 21.89 -16.75
CA ALA A 676 -0.32 22.59 -16.04
C ALA A 676 -1.49 21.63 -15.79
N GLN A 677 -2.20 21.81 -14.69
CA GLN A 677 -3.50 21.18 -14.49
C GLN A 677 -4.51 21.77 -15.48
N VAL A 678 -5.18 20.93 -16.27
CA VAL A 678 -6.25 21.34 -17.20
C VAL A 678 -7.60 20.96 -16.62
N ARG A 679 -8.39 21.95 -16.18
CA ARG A 679 -9.81 21.74 -15.83
C ARG A 679 -10.68 22.09 -17.04
N ALA A 680 -11.49 21.15 -17.54
CA ALA A 680 -12.39 21.37 -18.68
C ALA A 680 -13.86 21.50 -18.22
N MET A 681 -14.41 22.72 -18.19
CA MET A 681 -15.83 22.88 -17.90
C MET A 681 -16.64 22.77 -19.19
N VAL A 682 -17.55 21.80 -19.26
CA VAL A 682 -18.55 21.69 -20.33
C VAL A 682 -19.86 22.28 -19.83
N ARG A 683 -20.52 23.14 -20.60
CA ARG A 683 -21.86 23.65 -20.25
C ARG A 683 -22.88 23.13 -21.25
N ALA A 684 -23.99 22.63 -20.74
CA ALA A 684 -25.14 22.33 -21.59
C ALA A 684 -25.68 23.65 -22.14
N ASP A 685 -25.92 23.71 -23.45
CA ASP A 685 -26.50 24.88 -24.11
C ASP A 685 -27.91 25.10 -23.58
N ARG A 686 -28.08 26.14 -22.74
CA ARG A 686 -29.37 26.52 -22.16
C ARG A 686 -30.37 27.09 -23.17
N SER A 687 -29.92 27.41 -24.40
CA SER A 687 -30.78 27.94 -25.46
C SER A 687 -31.60 26.87 -26.18
N ARG A 688 -31.27 25.58 -25.98
CA ARG A 688 -32.06 24.47 -26.53
C ARG A 688 -33.17 24.07 -25.56
N PRO A 689 -34.38 23.75 -26.06
CA PRO A 689 -35.47 23.26 -25.23
C PRO A 689 -35.07 21.98 -24.49
N PRO A 690 -35.66 21.69 -23.31
CA PRO A 690 -35.32 20.51 -22.54
C PRO A 690 -35.56 19.22 -23.33
N GLY A 691 -34.47 18.52 -23.62
CA GLY A 691 -34.43 17.19 -24.25
C GLY A 691 -33.14 16.48 -23.84
N PRO A 692 -33.01 15.15 -24.02
CA PRO A 692 -31.78 14.43 -23.68
C PRO A 692 -30.60 15.07 -24.42
N GLY A 693 -29.70 15.67 -23.65
CA GLY A 693 -28.45 16.19 -24.17
C GLY A 693 -27.45 15.04 -24.23
N THR A 694 -27.11 14.57 -25.43
CA THR A 694 -26.05 13.58 -25.58
C THR A 694 -24.70 14.27 -25.35
N ALA A 695 -24.04 13.93 -24.25
CA ALA A 695 -22.66 14.35 -24.00
C ALA A 695 -21.72 13.43 -24.78
N ARG A 696 -20.92 13.99 -25.68
CA ARG A 696 -19.80 13.30 -26.34
C ARG A 696 -18.52 14.08 -26.14
N TRP A 697 -17.54 13.43 -25.54
CA TRP A 697 -16.24 14.01 -25.25
C TRP A 697 -15.15 12.96 -25.47
N SER A 698 -13.99 13.41 -25.94
CA SER A 698 -12.79 12.59 -26.08
C SER A 698 -11.58 13.40 -25.63
N LEU A 699 -10.73 12.82 -24.79
CA LEU A 699 -9.45 13.39 -24.35
C LEU A 699 -8.35 12.36 -24.56
N GLU A 700 -7.27 12.75 -25.21
CA GLU A 700 -6.05 11.96 -25.33
C GLU A 700 -4.92 12.71 -24.62
N VAL A 701 -4.18 12.01 -23.75
CA VAL A 701 -3.02 12.56 -23.04
C VAL A 701 -1.82 11.65 -23.28
N LYS A 702 -0.70 12.22 -23.75
CA LYS A 702 0.54 11.50 -24.01
C LYS A 702 1.62 11.86 -23.00
N TYR A 703 2.32 10.83 -22.55
CA TYR A 703 3.47 10.86 -21.64
C TYR A 703 4.67 10.27 -22.37
N GLY A 704 5.85 10.86 -22.28
CA GLY A 704 7.05 10.30 -22.91
C GLY A 704 7.99 11.37 -23.44
N ARG A 705 8.89 11.02 -24.35
CA ARG A 705 9.66 12.06 -25.05
C ARG A 705 8.71 12.77 -26.02
N PRO A 706 8.69 14.12 -26.07
CA PRO A 706 8.01 14.80 -27.16
C PRO A 706 8.63 14.32 -28.48
N ASN A 707 7.79 13.86 -29.40
CA ASN A 707 8.21 13.51 -30.75
C ASN A 707 8.51 14.77 -31.57
#